data_AF-A0A1I6FY77-F1
#
_entry.id   AF-A0A1I6FY77-F1
#
_cell.length_a   1.000
_cell.length_b   1.000
_cell.length_c   1.000
_cell.angle_alpha   90.00
_cell.angle_beta   90.00
_cell.angle_gamma   90.00
#
_symmetry.space_group_name_H-M   'P 1'
#
loop_
_entity.id
_entity.type
_entity.pdbx_description
1 polymer ?
#
loop_
_entity_poly.entity_id
_entity_poly.type
_entity_poly.pdbx_seq_one_letter_code
_entity_poly.pdbx_strand_id
1 'polypeptide(L)'
;MTNPSDLDLAQSTDSGGKLFARLWRGYLRKHWILLVLAFVFMVIEGSTLGALSYMLQPMFDLVFVEGRESAIWWVGLGIFALFVIRGVTGIIHKSILTGVSYRASTEVQLDLLRHTLTLDNAFHSRTSPGSMIERVQGDVTAIQSLWNMILVSAGRDLIALLSLLGVALSIDWKWTLVAIVGAPLLVVPSLLVQRYVRRKSNYLRDVAGKRTTRLDEVFHGITPIKLNRMEAYQAENFSGLSDTWVKATIKTTIGQATVPALVDFAVGFGFFCVLLYGGPQIIAGEKTIGEFMSFFTAMSLAFQPMRRLGGVLGYWEMMIASLSRIFGLFDTKPAVIDRLAADADLDGSSIMFENVALSYGDKAVLNGLSFGAASGTTTALVGSSGAGKSTVFNVLTRLVDPAAGRITIGGVDIQDMPLSQLRGLFSVVSQDALLFDETLRENILLGRDDVDEKQLQQVLDDAHVSDFLKNLPDGLETAVGPRGSNLSGGQRQRVAIARALLRDTPILLLDEATSALDAESEKVVQKALERLSKGRTTLVIAHRLSTVRDADQILVLDHGELAESGPHDELIDKGGIYARLHDLQFQTGTKPFTGDIPVSAKNAIRSTGSGIWRSLSGKERNLDDADDQFAFGHFAPNLVQRAMIALGKSTPLKRGVFRGGWTSLVLAAGRGKLDIHFRDCAYRIRGENNLIEYGLLLNPDYNGQDLDFLIKDAPIDANFVDLGCNIGLYAQPMARCAPSGRTIAVDANPLMVDRLTWNASASKLDNLHVIHCAVSDQEGRGDLQIRKDDLAIVAVEETPDGEMPVRRLDALLAEHSITQIYGLKIDIEGHEDKALAPFITEAPESLLPRRIVIEHPYPEADYPGCTRAFALRGYSLVARTRNNSLYELTKP
;
A
#
# COMPACT_ATOMS: atom_id res chain seq x y z
N MET A 1 7.14 -9.76 -3.65
CA MET A 1 7.53 -9.65 -5.07
C MET A 1 6.29 -9.25 -5.83
N THR A 2 6.22 -8.00 -6.29
CA THR A 2 5.07 -7.42 -6.99
C THR A 2 5.23 -7.68 -8.48
N ASN A 3 4.32 -8.45 -9.08
CA ASN A 3 4.19 -8.42 -10.54
C ASN A 3 3.91 -6.97 -10.95
N PRO A 4 4.61 -6.41 -11.94
CA PRO A 4 4.29 -5.09 -12.47
C PRO A 4 2.83 -5.08 -12.92
N SER A 5 2.12 -3.98 -12.66
CA SER A 5 0.73 -3.85 -13.13
C SER A 5 0.70 -3.92 -14.66
N ASP A 6 -0.39 -4.39 -15.27
CA ASP A 6 -0.51 -4.39 -16.74
C ASP A 6 -0.39 -2.97 -17.31
N LEU A 7 -0.67 -1.92 -16.51
CA LEU A 7 -0.39 -0.51 -16.81
C LEU A 7 1.09 -0.12 -16.81
N ASP A 8 1.94 -0.83 -16.07
CA ASP A 8 3.40 -0.62 -16.12
C ASP A 8 4.01 -1.32 -17.34
N LEU A 9 3.36 -2.41 -17.80
CA LEU A 9 3.71 -3.17 -19.00
C LEU A 9 3.14 -2.57 -20.29
N ALA A 10 2.01 -1.89 -20.22
CA ALA A 10 1.38 -1.15 -21.32
C ALA A 10 2.08 0.20 -21.58
N GLN A 11 3.40 0.19 -21.72
CA GLN A 11 4.14 1.32 -22.25
C GLN A 11 4.26 1.15 -23.76
N SER A 12 3.91 2.19 -24.52
CA SER A 12 4.14 2.18 -25.96
C SER A 12 5.64 1.98 -26.26
N THR A 13 5.96 1.13 -27.24
CA THR A 13 7.33 0.92 -27.74
C THR A 13 7.75 2.00 -28.74
N ASP A 14 6.85 2.94 -29.03
CA ASP A 14 7.06 4.00 -30.00
C ASP A 14 8.08 5.04 -29.51
N SER A 15 8.95 5.47 -30.42
CA SER A 15 9.84 6.60 -30.16
C SER A 15 9.05 7.88 -29.85
N GLY A 16 9.56 8.75 -28.98
CA GLY A 16 8.86 9.98 -28.57
C GLY A 16 8.35 10.87 -29.72
N GLY A 17 9.05 10.92 -30.86
CA GLY A 17 8.59 11.64 -32.05
C GLY A 17 7.32 11.06 -32.68
N LYS A 18 7.17 9.73 -32.69
CA LYS A 18 5.96 9.05 -33.19
C LYS A 18 4.77 9.29 -32.26
N LEU A 19 4.98 9.23 -30.95
CA LEU A 19 3.95 9.54 -29.95
C LEU A 19 3.44 10.97 -30.09
N PHE A 20 4.35 11.93 -30.25
CA PHE A 20 4.00 13.30 -30.53
C PHE A 20 3.23 13.46 -31.86
N ALA A 21 3.64 12.74 -32.91
CA ALA A 21 2.94 12.76 -34.19
C ALA A 21 1.52 12.16 -34.13
N ARG A 22 1.27 11.18 -33.25
CA ARG A 22 -0.08 10.66 -32.97
C ARG A 22 -0.93 11.72 -32.27
N LEU A 23 -0.41 12.34 -31.21
CA LEU A 23 -1.09 13.43 -30.50
C LEU A 23 -1.40 14.61 -31.42
N TRP A 24 -0.43 15.02 -32.25
CA TRP A 24 -0.61 16.10 -33.22
C TRP A 24 -1.71 15.79 -34.23
N ARG A 25 -1.68 14.61 -34.85
CA ARG A 25 -2.67 14.22 -35.87
C ARG A 25 -4.07 14.02 -35.29
N GLY A 26 -4.18 13.45 -34.09
CA GLY A 26 -5.45 13.16 -33.44
C GLY A 26 -6.16 14.40 -32.89
N TYR A 27 -5.43 15.22 -32.13
CA TYR A 27 -6.06 16.23 -31.27
C TYR A 27 -5.69 17.67 -31.66
N LEU A 28 -4.41 17.97 -31.95
CA LEU A 28 -3.98 19.36 -32.18
C LEU A 28 -4.20 19.86 -33.61
N ARG A 29 -4.14 18.98 -34.62
CA ARG A 29 -4.30 19.38 -36.02
C ARG A 29 -5.64 20.07 -36.27
N LYS A 30 -6.69 19.72 -35.52
CA LYS A 30 -8.01 20.36 -35.60
C LYS A 30 -7.94 21.87 -35.29
N HIS A 31 -6.96 22.29 -34.50
CA HIS A 31 -6.78 23.68 -34.05
C HIS A 31 -5.63 24.41 -34.76
N TRP A 32 -5.13 23.91 -35.90
CA TRP A 32 -3.93 24.46 -36.55
C TRP A 32 -4.02 25.96 -36.90
N ILE A 33 -5.20 26.47 -37.29
CA ILE A 33 -5.41 27.89 -37.60
C ILE A 33 -5.19 28.75 -36.34
N LEU A 34 -5.75 28.33 -35.21
CA LEU A 34 -5.58 29.01 -33.92
C LEU A 34 -4.13 28.95 -33.44
N LEU A 35 -3.45 27.82 -33.66
CA LEU A 35 -2.02 27.68 -33.34
C LEU A 35 -1.15 28.61 -34.18
N VAL A 36 -1.43 28.74 -35.49
CA VAL A 36 -0.72 29.67 -36.37
C VAL A 36 -0.98 31.12 -35.96
N LEU A 37 -2.24 31.47 -35.66
CA LEU A 37 -2.59 32.81 -35.19
C LEU A 37 -1.87 33.15 -33.88
N ALA A 38 -1.87 32.23 -32.91
CA ALA A 38 -1.14 32.41 -31.66
C ALA A 38 0.37 32.52 -31.88
N PHE A 39 0.93 31.75 -32.82
CA PHE A 39 2.34 31.85 -33.19
C PHE A 39 2.70 33.24 -33.73
N VAL A 40 1.86 33.85 -34.56
CA VAL A 40 2.08 35.22 -35.06
C VAL A 40 2.13 36.22 -33.91
N PHE A 41 1.16 36.19 -33.00
CA PHE A 41 1.16 37.09 -31.83
C PHE A 41 2.34 36.83 -30.88
N MET A 42 2.75 35.57 -30.74
CA MET A 42 3.93 35.18 -29.98
C MET A 42 5.23 35.71 -30.59
N VAL A 43 5.34 35.74 -31.93
CA VAL A 43 6.46 36.37 -32.65
C VAL A 43 6.49 37.87 -32.38
N ILE A 44 5.35 38.54 -32.47
CA ILE A 44 5.25 39.97 -32.19
C ILE A 44 5.69 40.24 -30.74
N GLU A 45 5.10 39.56 -29.75
CA GLU A 45 5.45 39.74 -28.34
C GLU A 45 6.95 39.45 -28.08
N GLY A 46 7.48 38.34 -28.61
CA GLY A 46 8.88 37.98 -28.45
C GLY A 46 9.82 39.06 -29.02
N SER A 47 9.51 39.56 -30.21
CA SER A 47 10.31 40.59 -30.89
C SER A 47 10.33 41.94 -30.15
N THR A 48 9.25 42.27 -29.40
CA THR A 48 9.17 43.55 -28.65
C THR A 48 10.30 43.75 -27.64
N LEU A 49 10.88 42.67 -27.08
CA LEU A 49 12.00 42.77 -26.14
C LEU A 49 13.28 43.26 -26.82
N GLY A 50 13.57 42.80 -28.04
CA GLY A 50 14.69 43.32 -28.83
C GLY A 50 14.44 44.76 -29.25
N ALA A 51 13.23 45.07 -29.73
CA ALA A 51 12.87 46.44 -30.09
C ALA A 51 12.99 47.41 -28.89
N LEU A 52 12.60 46.98 -27.69
CA LEU A 52 12.73 47.75 -26.45
C LEU A 52 14.21 48.02 -26.12
N SER A 53 15.06 46.99 -26.21
CA SER A 53 16.50 47.14 -25.99
C SER A 53 17.12 48.09 -27.02
N TYR A 54 16.74 48.01 -28.29
CA TYR A 54 17.22 48.93 -29.33
C TYR A 54 16.79 50.38 -29.07
N MET A 55 15.55 50.61 -28.62
CA MET A 55 15.04 51.95 -28.28
C MET A 55 15.76 52.64 -27.10
N LEU A 56 16.58 51.92 -26.33
CA LEU A 56 17.42 52.57 -25.31
C LEU A 56 18.58 53.37 -25.92
N GLN A 57 19.09 52.98 -27.09
CA GLN A 57 20.15 53.74 -27.76
C GLN A 57 19.73 55.21 -28.03
N PRO A 58 18.62 55.49 -28.75
CA PRO A 58 18.19 56.87 -28.99
C PRO A 58 17.75 57.58 -27.71
N MET A 59 17.30 56.86 -26.67
CA MET A 59 17.01 57.46 -25.37
C MET A 59 18.28 58.04 -24.73
N PHE A 60 19.38 57.29 -24.72
CA PHE A 60 20.63 57.80 -24.16
C PHE A 60 21.30 58.81 -25.08
N ASP A 61 21.41 58.53 -26.37
CA ASP A 61 22.16 59.37 -27.31
C ASP A 61 21.42 60.69 -27.63
N LEU A 62 20.14 60.64 -28.01
CA LEU A 62 19.41 61.83 -28.47
C LEU A 62 18.75 62.62 -27.34
N VAL A 63 18.24 61.94 -26.30
CA VAL A 63 17.53 62.61 -25.19
C VAL A 63 18.51 63.03 -24.10
N PHE A 64 19.33 62.13 -23.57
CA PHE A 64 20.18 62.44 -22.42
C PHE A 64 21.52 63.10 -22.77
N VAL A 65 22.19 62.66 -23.84
CA VAL A 65 23.50 63.22 -24.23
C VAL A 65 23.32 64.48 -25.07
N GLU A 66 22.52 64.44 -26.14
CA GLU A 66 22.30 65.60 -27.02
C GLU A 66 21.26 66.61 -26.50
N GLY A 67 20.40 66.23 -25.55
CA GLY A 67 19.40 67.14 -24.96
C GLY A 67 18.24 67.52 -25.88
N ARG A 68 17.91 66.73 -26.91
CA ARG A 68 16.82 67.06 -27.86
C ARG A 68 15.45 66.82 -27.23
N GLU A 69 14.76 67.90 -26.82
CA GLU A 69 13.42 67.82 -26.22
C GLU A 69 12.36 67.16 -27.11
N SER A 70 12.44 67.37 -28.44
CA SER A 70 11.52 66.73 -29.40
C SER A 70 11.69 65.20 -29.45
N ALA A 71 12.85 64.68 -29.05
CA ALA A 71 13.11 63.25 -29.03
C ALA A 71 12.41 62.52 -27.89
N ILE A 72 12.12 63.22 -26.79
CA ILE A 72 11.42 62.67 -25.62
C ILE A 72 10.06 62.10 -26.01
N TRP A 73 9.31 62.82 -26.85
CA TRP A 73 7.95 62.41 -27.22
C TRP A 73 7.92 61.15 -28.08
N TRP A 74 8.74 61.05 -29.13
CA TRP A 74 8.68 59.89 -30.01
C TRP A 74 9.37 58.67 -29.39
N VAL A 75 10.46 58.83 -28.63
CA VAL A 75 11.11 57.73 -27.90
C VAL A 75 10.18 57.23 -26.80
N GLY A 76 9.61 58.14 -26.00
CA GLY A 76 8.67 57.80 -24.92
C GLY A 76 7.41 57.11 -25.44
N LEU A 77 6.79 57.65 -26.50
CA LEU A 77 5.61 57.05 -27.13
C LEU A 77 5.94 55.71 -27.80
N GLY A 78 7.13 55.57 -28.40
CA GLY A 78 7.63 54.31 -28.94
C GLY A 78 7.79 53.22 -27.88
N ILE A 79 8.45 53.54 -26.75
CA ILE A 79 8.59 52.62 -25.62
C ILE A 79 7.23 52.24 -25.05
N PHE A 80 6.33 53.22 -24.84
CA PHE A 80 4.98 52.96 -24.35
C PHE A 80 4.19 52.06 -25.32
N ALA A 81 4.24 52.33 -26.62
CA ALA A 81 3.59 51.52 -27.64
C ALA A 81 4.12 50.07 -27.63
N LEU A 82 5.43 49.86 -27.42
CA LEU A 82 6.00 48.52 -27.27
C LEU A 82 5.44 47.78 -26.05
N PHE A 83 5.28 48.46 -24.91
CA PHE A 83 4.65 47.86 -23.72
C PHE A 83 3.17 47.51 -23.96
N VAL A 84 2.41 48.39 -24.63
CA VAL A 84 1.01 48.13 -24.97
C VAL A 84 0.89 46.96 -25.94
N ILE A 85 1.68 46.94 -27.02
CA ILE A 85 1.71 45.83 -27.99
C ILE A 85 2.05 44.53 -27.28
N ARG A 86 3.10 44.53 -26.45
CA ARG A 86 3.50 43.36 -25.65
C ARG A 86 2.36 42.88 -24.74
N GLY A 87 1.68 43.78 -24.05
CA GLY A 87 0.54 43.43 -23.18
C GLY A 87 -0.62 42.81 -23.96
N VAL A 88 -1.05 43.45 -25.04
CA VAL A 88 -2.20 43.01 -25.86
C VAL A 88 -1.90 41.69 -26.56
N THR A 89 -0.78 41.61 -27.29
CA THR A 89 -0.37 40.36 -27.96
C THR A 89 -0.12 39.24 -26.94
N GLY A 90 0.43 39.60 -25.78
CA GLY A 90 0.64 38.75 -24.61
C GLY A 90 -0.63 38.07 -24.12
N ILE A 91 -1.72 38.82 -23.97
CA ILE A 91 -3.02 38.30 -23.55
C ILE A 91 -3.61 37.41 -24.65
N ILE A 92 -3.61 37.87 -25.91
CA ILE A 92 -4.26 37.17 -27.02
C ILE A 92 -3.66 35.77 -27.23
N HIS A 93 -2.35 35.65 -27.42
CA HIS A 93 -1.75 34.35 -27.72
C HIS A 93 -1.85 33.38 -26.54
N LYS A 94 -1.71 33.86 -25.28
CA LYS A 94 -1.89 33.05 -24.06
C LYS A 94 -3.30 32.50 -23.96
N SER A 95 -4.32 33.34 -24.19
CA SER A 95 -5.72 32.91 -24.16
C SER A 95 -6.03 31.87 -25.24
N ILE A 96 -5.56 32.08 -26.47
CA ILE A 96 -5.76 31.13 -27.57
C ILE A 96 -5.09 29.79 -27.26
N LEU A 97 -3.81 29.80 -26.89
CA LEU A 97 -3.04 28.58 -26.62
C LEU A 97 -3.56 27.82 -25.41
N THR A 98 -3.92 28.52 -24.33
CA THR A 98 -4.53 27.89 -23.16
C THR A 98 -5.84 27.23 -23.54
N GLY A 99 -6.70 27.91 -24.31
CA GLY A 99 -7.96 27.34 -24.80
C GLY A 99 -7.76 26.08 -25.65
N VAL A 100 -6.80 26.08 -26.58
CA VAL A 100 -6.45 24.90 -27.39
C VAL A 100 -5.90 23.76 -26.52
N SER A 101 -5.04 24.07 -25.55
CA SER A 101 -4.45 23.10 -24.62
C SER A 101 -5.53 22.39 -23.79
N TYR A 102 -6.45 23.14 -23.18
CA TYR A 102 -7.55 22.56 -22.39
C TYR A 102 -8.50 21.72 -23.26
N ARG A 103 -8.93 22.22 -24.43
CA ARG A 103 -9.83 21.46 -25.32
C ARG A 103 -9.22 20.14 -25.78
N ALA A 104 -7.96 20.17 -26.23
CA ALA A 104 -7.26 18.97 -26.68
C ALA A 104 -7.05 17.98 -25.53
N SER A 105 -6.70 18.46 -24.33
CA SER A 105 -6.49 17.60 -23.15
C SER A 105 -7.80 16.97 -22.67
N THR A 106 -8.91 17.73 -22.66
CA THR A 106 -10.24 17.19 -22.33
C THR A 106 -10.70 16.16 -23.35
N GLU A 107 -10.43 16.36 -24.65
CA GLU A 107 -10.76 15.37 -25.67
C GLU A 107 -9.98 14.05 -25.46
N VAL A 108 -8.67 14.14 -25.16
CA VAL A 108 -7.86 12.98 -24.77
C VAL A 108 -8.44 12.29 -23.53
N GLN A 109 -8.84 13.06 -22.51
CA GLN A 109 -9.41 12.51 -21.28
C GLN A 109 -10.72 11.76 -21.54
N LEU A 110 -11.61 12.33 -22.36
CA LEU A 110 -12.88 11.72 -22.72
C LEU A 110 -12.68 10.44 -23.53
N ASP A 111 -11.78 10.46 -24.51
CA ASP A 111 -11.49 9.29 -25.33
C ASP A 111 -10.78 8.20 -24.52
N LEU A 112 -9.91 8.56 -23.58
CA LEU A 112 -9.26 7.61 -22.69
C LEU A 112 -10.26 6.95 -21.74
N LEU A 113 -11.21 7.73 -21.20
CA LEU A 113 -12.30 7.20 -20.39
C LEU A 113 -13.18 6.24 -21.21
N ARG A 114 -13.61 6.65 -22.41
CA ARG A 114 -14.39 5.81 -23.33
C ARG A 114 -13.67 4.50 -23.63
N HIS A 115 -12.39 4.55 -23.96
CA HIS A 115 -11.59 3.36 -24.25
C HIS A 115 -11.46 2.46 -23.01
N THR A 116 -11.19 3.02 -21.84
CA THR A 116 -11.05 2.26 -20.58
C THR A 116 -12.33 1.51 -20.23
N LEU A 117 -13.50 2.07 -20.54
CA LEU A 117 -14.80 1.41 -20.34
C LEU A 117 -15.03 0.22 -21.31
N THR A 118 -14.27 0.12 -22.40
CA THR A 118 -14.34 -1.03 -23.33
C THR A 118 -13.42 -2.19 -22.94
N LEU A 119 -12.46 -1.97 -22.04
CA LEU A 119 -11.53 -2.99 -21.58
C LEU A 119 -12.23 -4.03 -20.70
N ASP A 120 -11.73 -5.26 -20.74
CA ASP A 120 -12.34 -6.41 -20.06
C ASP A 120 -12.13 -6.41 -18.54
N ASN A 121 -12.89 -7.27 -17.85
CA ASN A 121 -12.83 -7.37 -16.39
C ASN A 121 -11.49 -7.93 -15.88
N ALA A 122 -10.75 -8.68 -16.70
CA ALA A 122 -9.42 -9.16 -16.31
C ALA A 122 -8.43 -7.99 -16.22
N PHE A 123 -8.52 -7.00 -17.11
CA PHE A 123 -7.75 -5.75 -17.01
C PHE A 123 -8.12 -4.97 -15.73
N HIS A 124 -9.41 -4.78 -15.44
CA HIS A 124 -9.88 -4.01 -14.28
C HIS A 124 -9.60 -4.68 -12.93
N SER A 125 -9.57 -6.02 -12.87
CA SER A 125 -9.23 -6.75 -11.65
C SER A 125 -7.73 -6.74 -11.33
N ARG A 126 -6.87 -6.59 -12.35
CA ARG A 126 -5.40 -6.49 -12.19
C ARG A 126 -4.92 -5.06 -11.97
N THR A 127 -5.74 -4.08 -12.32
CA THR A 127 -5.40 -2.66 -12.33
C THR A 127 -6.16 -1.93 -11.23
N SER A 128 -5.45 -1.27 -10.31
CA SER A 128 -6.14 -0.55 -9.23
C SER A 128 -6.94 0.65 -9.75
N PRO A 129 -8.14 0.92 -9.22
CA PRO A 129 -8.93 2.08 -9.62
C PRO A 129 -8.18 3.41 -9.49
N GLY A 130 -7.40 3.58 -8.41
CA GLY A 130 -6.58 4.78 -8.19
C GLY A 130 -5.54 5.00 -9.30
N SER A 131 -4.93 3.92 -9.82
CA SER A 131 -3.98 4.05 -10.93
C SER A 131 -4.65 4.47 -12.24
N MET A 132 -5.89 4.03 -12.49
CA MET A 132 -6.68 4.46 -13.65
C MET A 132 -7.08 5.93 -13.54
N ILE A 133 -7.49 6.39 -12.36
CA ILE A 133 -7.78 7.80 -12.10
C ILE A 133 -6.54 8.65 -12.37
N GLU A 134 -5.36 8.24 -11.88
CA GLU A 134 -4.10 8.97 -12.12
C GLU A 134 -3.70 8.98 -13.60
N ARG A 135 -4.02 7.93 -14.37
CA ARG A 135 -3.81 7.91 -15.83
C ARG A 135 -4.73 8.88 -16.56
N VAL A 136 -6.01 8.87 -16.21
CA VAL A 136 -7.02 9.72 -16.86
C VAL A 136 -6.87 11.19 -16.48
N GLN A 137 -6.51 11.48 -15.23
CA GLN A 137 -6.41 12.85 -14.74
C GLN A 137 -4.96 13.34 -14.65
N GLY A 138 -4.09 12.63 -13.92
CA GLY A 138 -2.71 13.02 -13.66
C GLY A 138 -1.85 13.09 -14.93
N ASP A 139 -1.82 12.01 -15.72
CA ASP A 139 -1.02 11.97 -16.96
C ASP A 139 -1.51 12.95 -18.04
N VAL A 140 -2.83 13.18 -18.12
CA VAL A 140 -3.41 14.19 -19.02
C VAL A 140 -3.05 15.62 -18.54
N THR A 141 -3.11 15.88 -17.23
CA THR A 141 -2.71 17.17 -16.65
C THR A 141 -1.21 17.43 -16.82
N ALA A 142 -0.39 16.38 -16.79
CA ALA A 142 1.03 16.49 -17.10
C ALA A 142 1.22 16.95 -18.56
N ILE A 143 0.53 16.34 -19.53
CA ILE A 143 0.55 16.79 -20.93
C ILE A 143 0.10 18.25 -21.05
N GLN A 144 -0.98 18.63 -20.38
CA GLN A 144 -1.51 20.00 -20.40
C GLN A 144 -0.51 21.03 -19.87
N SER A 145 0.15 20.72 -18.76
CA SER A 145 1.18 21.58 -18.16
C SER A 145 2.37 21.77 -19.09
N LEU A 146 2.73 20.71 -19.82
CA LEU A 146 3.81 20.71 -20.80
C LEU A 146 3.46 21.51 -22.04
N TRP A 147 2.20 21.47 -22.50
CA TRP A 147 1.72 22.33 -23.58
C TRP A 147 1.78 23.81 -23.21
N ASN A 148 1.36 24.15 -21.99
CA ASN A 148 1.48 25.52 -21.48
C ASN A 148 2.95 25.95 -21.38
N MET A 149 3.88 25.05 -21.07
CA MET A 149 5.30 25.38 -21.06
C MET A 149 5.89 25.55 -22.47
N ILE A 150 5.65 24.58 -23.37
CA ILE A 150 6.29 24.50 -24.70
C ILE A 150 5.67 25.50 -25.68
N LEU A 151 4.35 25.49 -25.86
CA LEU A 151 3.72 26.32 -26.89
C LEU A 151 3.54 27.77 -26.46
N VAL A 152 3.28 28.03 -25.17
CA VAL A 152 3.06 29.40 -24.67
C VAL A 152 4.38 30.10 -24.34
N SER A 153 5.29 29.41 -23.64
CA SER A 153 6.49 30.06 -23.10
C SER A 153 7.72 29.84 -23.96
N ALA A 154 8.02 28.59 -24.34
CA ALA A 154 9.26 28.26 -25.03
C ALA A 154 9.35 28.88 -26.44
N GLY A 155 8.26 28.86 -27.21
CA GLY A 155 8.23 29.52 -28.53
C GLY A 155 8.51 31.03 -28.44
N ARG A 156 7.82 31.72 -27.51
CA ARG A 156 7.99 33.16 -27.26
C ARG A 156 9.38 33.51 -26.77
N ASP A 157 9.93 32.67 -25.90
CA ASP A 157 11.27 32.81 -25.35
C ASP A 157 12.34 32.60 -26.43
N LEU A 158 12.16 31.64 -27.33
CA LEU A 158 13.07 31.42 -28.45
C LEU A 158 13.11 32.66 -29.36
N ILE A 159 11.94 33.22 -29.71
CA ILE A 159 11.87 34.40 -30.57
C ILE A 159 12.44 35.64 -29.85
N ALA A 160 12.16 35.79 -28.55
CA ALA A 160 12.76 36.85 -27.75
C ALA A 160 14.29 36.75 -27.70
N LEU A 161 14.82 35.55 -27.47
CA LEU A 161 16.26 35.29 -27.43
C LEU A 161 16.91 35.62 -28.78
N LEU A 162 16.31 35.17 -29.89
CA LEU A 162 16.81 35.47 -31.24
C LEU A 162 16.76 36.97 -31.55
N SER A 163 15.67 37.66 -31.16
CA SER A 163 15.53 39.10 -31.33
C SER A 163 16.59 39.87 -30.54
N LEU A 164 16.79 39.54 -29.26
CA LEU A 164 17.77 40.19 -28.39
C LEU A 164 19.21 39.93 -28.84
N LEU A 165 19.53 38.70 -29.24
CA LEU A 165 20.84 38.37 -29.80
C LEU A 165 21.06 39.08 -31.14
N GLY A 166 20.03 39.21 -31.97
CA GLY A 166 20.06 39.99 -33.21
C GLY A 166 20.41 41.46 -32.96
N VAL A 167 19.80 42.09 -31.94
CA VAL A 167 20.13 43.46 -31.53
C VAL A 167 21.57 43.56 -31.04
N ALA A 168 22.01 42.66 -30.15
CA ALA A 168 23.39 42.66 -29.66
C ALA A 168 24.43 42.54 -30.79
N LEU A 169 24.18 41.64 -31.75
CA LEU A 169 25.04 41.43 -32.93
C LEU A 169 25.03 42.65 -33.88
N SER A 170 23.90 43.34 -34.02
CA SER A 170 23.80 44.54 -34.86
C SER A 170 24.58 45.73 -34.30
N ILE A 171 24.73 45.82 -32.97
CA ILE A 171 25.50 46.89 -32.32
C ILE A 171 27.00 46.61 -32.45
N ASP A 172 27.44 45.43 -31.98
CA ASP A 172 28.83 45.01 -32.13
C ASP A 172 28.99 43.49 -31.95
N TRP A 173 29.43 42.81 -33.03
CA TRP A 173 29.66 41.37 -33.00
C TRP A 173 30.87 40.97 -32.13
N LYS A 174 31.86 41.86 -31.93
CA LYS A 174 33.01 41.59 -31.05
C LYS A 174 32.59 41.68 -29.58
N TRP A 175 31.80 42.69 -29.20
CA TRP A 175 31.22 42.76 -27.84
C TRP A 175 30.37 41.53 -27.55
N THR A 176 29.57 41.09 -28.53
CA THR A 176 28.77 39.87 -28.42
C THR A 176 29.64 38.63 -28.23
N LEU A 177 30.73 38.48 -29.00
CA LEU A 177 31.66 37.35 -28.85
C LEU A 177 32.30 37.34 -27.46
N VAL A 178 32.79 38.50 -26.99
CA VAL A 178 33.39 38.66 -25.65
C VAL A 178 32.40 38.30 -24.54
N ALA A 179 31.14 38.70 -24.66
CA ALA A 179 30.10 38.34 -23.70
C ALA A 179 29.81 36.82 -23.67
N ILE A 180 29.92 36.15 -24.82
CA ILE A 180 29.67 34.70 -24.97
C ILE A 180 30.87 33.86 -24.54
N VAL A 181 32.09 34.41 -24.39
CA VAL A 181 33.26 33.66 -23.88
C VAL A 181 32.99 33.05 -22.50
N GLY A 182 32.14 33.68 -21.69
CA GLY A 182 31.68 33.11 -20.42
C GLY A 182 30.80 31.87 -20.59
N ALA A 183 30.02 31.75 -21.69
CA ALA A 183 28.97 30.74 -21.88
C ALA A 183 29.44 29.28 -21.71
N PRO A 184 30.56 28.82 -22.31
CA PRO A 184 31.04 27.44 -22.14
C PRO A 184 31.41 27.10 -20.69
N LEU A 185 31.98 28.05 -19.94
CA LEU A 185 32.34 27.90 -18.53
C LEU A 185 31.13 27.64 -17.63
N LEU A 186 29.92 27.94 -18.12
CA LEU A 186 28.67 27.92 -17.36
C LEU A 186 27.74 26.80 -17.78
N VAL A 187 27.70 26.51 -19.09
CA VAL A 187 26.91 25.41 -19.64
C VAL A 187 27.38 24.08 -19.06
N VAL A 188 28.70 23.88 -18.93
CA VAL A 188 29.26 22.61 -18.44
C VAL A 188 28.85 22.30 -16.99
N PRO A 189 29.05 23.18 -15.98
CA PRO A 189 28.56 22.93 -14.63
C PRO A 189 27.04 22.80 -14.55
N SER A 190 26.29 23.60 -15.32
CA SER A 190 24.84 23.54 -15.36
C SER A 190 24.32 22.20 -15.85
N LEU A 191 24.95 21.61 -16.87
CA LEU A 191 24.61 20.27 -17.38
C LEU A 191 24.88 19.17 -16.34
N LEU A 192 25.95 19.28 -15.55
CA LEU A 192 26.25 18.33 -14.47
C LEU A 192 25.19 18.38 -13.37
N VAL A 193 24.84 19.59 -12.92
CA VAL A 193 23.78 19.80 -11.91
C VAL A 193 22.43 19.30 -12.44
N GLN A 194 22.09 19.60 -13.70
CA GLN A 194 20.85 19.10 -14.31
C GLN A 194 20.78 17.57 -14.35
N ARG A 195 21.90 16.88 -14.68
CA ARG A 195 21.95 15.41 -14.63
C ARG A 195 21.71 14.86 -13.22
N TYR A 196 22.31 15.48 -12.21
CA TYR A 196 22.10 15.12 -10.81
C TYR A 196 20.62 15.32 -10.40
N VAL A 197 20.03 16.47 -10.73
CA VAL A 197 18.63 16.78 -10.44
C VAL A 197 17.69 15.80 -11.13
N ARG A 198 17.92 15.44 -12.40
CA ARG A 198 17.10 14.45 -13.13
C ARG A 198 17.10 13.09 -12.46
N ARG A 199 18.28 12.57 -12.08
CA ARG A 199 18.39 11.28 -11.37
C ARG A 199 17.61 11.31 -10.05
N LYS A 200 17.70 12.41 -9.29
CA LYS A 200 17.01 12.53 -8.01
C LYS A 200 15.50 12.78 -8.15
N SER A 201 15.06 13.39 -9.25
CA SER A 201 13.64 13.59 -9.57
C SER A 201 12.91 12.27 -9.86
N ASN A 202 13.58 11.26 -10.43
CA ASN A 202 13.00 9.92 -10.57
C ASN A 202 12.76 9.27 -9.20
N TYR A 203 13.76 9.32 -8.30
CA TYR A 203 13.60 8.84 -6.92
C TYR A 203 12.46 9.56 -6.17
N LEU A 204 12.28 10.87 -6.41
CA LEU A 204 11.15 11.62 -5.84
C LEU A 204 9.79 11.11 -6.32
N ARG A 205 9.67 10.70 -7.59
CA ARG A 205 8.43 10.11 -8.12
C ARG A 205 8.11 8.78 -7.43
N ASP A 206 9.11 7.93 -7.20
CA ASP A 206 8.90 6.65 -6.50
C ASP A 206 8.43 6.87 -5.05
N VAL A 207 9.03 7.83 -4.34
CA VAL A 207 8.62 8.19 -2.97
C VAL A 207 7.21 8.82 -2.96
N ALA A 208 6.89 9.65 -3.95
CA ALA A 208 5.54 10.22 -4.10
C ALA A 208 4.49 9.13 -4.36
N GLY A 209 4.78 8.16 -5.22
CA GLY A 209 3.91 7.01 -5.46
C GLY A 209 3.61 6.21 -4.19
N LYS A 210 4.65 5.87 -3.42
CA LYS A 210 4.49 5.18 -2.12
C LYS A 210 3.63 5.98 -1.14
N ARG A 211 3.78 7.31 -1.11
CA ARG A 211 2.97 8.20 -0.27
C ARG A 211 1.50 8.19 -0.67
N THR A 212 1.20 8.24 -1.96
CA THR A 212 -0.17 8.17 -2.49
C THR A 212 -0.80 6.80 -2.20
N THR A 213 -0.10 5.70 -2.49
CA THR A 213 -0.56 4.35 -2.17
C THR A 213 -0.85 4.20 -0.67
N ARG A 214 0.00 4.75 0.19
CA ARG A 214 -0.24 4.68 1.64
C ARG A 214 -1.49 5.47 2.07
N LEU A 215 -1.75 6.63 1.48
CA LEU A 215 -2.98 7.38 1.74
C LEU A 215 -4.21 6.59 1.28
N ASP A 216 -4.12 5.95 0.12
CA ASP A 216 -5.19 5.09 -0.40
C ASP A 216 -5.52 3.95 0.57
N GLU A 217 -4.50 3.24 1.07
CA GLU A 217 -4.66 2.20 2.11
C GLU A 217 -5.28 2.74 3.40
N VAL A 218 -4.86 3.93 3.86
CA VAL A 218 -5.36 4.56 5.09
C VAL A 218 -6.83 4.96 4.95
N PHE A 219 -7.23 5.55 3.83
CA PHE A 219 -8.61 5.99 3.63
C PHE A 219 -9.57 4.82 3.39
N HIS A 220 -9.14 3.79 2.65
CA HIS A 220 -9.92 2.56 2.51
C HIS A 220 -9.98 1.76 3.82
N GLY A 221 -8.91 1.79 4.62
CA GLY A 221 -8.80 1.12 5.91
C GLY A 221 -9.25 1.95 7.12
N ILE A 222 -9.98 3.06 6.92
CA ILE A 222 -10.25 4.02 8.00
C ILE A 222 -11.00 3.40 9.18
N THR A 223 -11.99 2.55 8.91
CA THR A 223 -12.78 1.89 9.96
C THR A 223 -11.94 0.93 10.79
N PRO A 224 -11.18 -0.03 10.20
CA PRO A 224 -10.22 -0.82 10.95
C PRO A 224 -9.21 0.00 11.74
N ILE A 225 -8.69 1.10 11.17
CA ILE A 225 -7.73 1.97 11.86
C ILE A 225 -8.35 2.59 13.11
N LYS A 226 -9.59 3.10 13.02
CA LYS A 226 -10.32 3.67 14.16
C LYS A 226 -10.65 2.63 15.23
N LEU A 227 -11.15 1.46 14.82
CA LEU A 227 -11.53 0.41 15.76
C LEU A 227 -10.33 -0.19 16.51
N ASN A 228 -9.17 -0.25 15.85
CA ASN A 228 -7.92 -0.76 16.45
C ASN A 228 -7.05 0.35 17.07
N ARG A 229 -7.51 1.60 17.10
CA ARG A 229 -6.78 2.77 17.63
C ARG A 229 -5.38 2.95 17.01
N MET A 230 -5.27 2.70 15.71
CA MET A 230 -4.00 2.71 14.97
C MET A 230 -3.65 4.08 14.39
N GLU A 231 -4.36 5.16 14.73
CA GLU A 231 -4.15 6.47 14.10
C GLU A 231 -2.72 6.99 14.29
N ALA A 232 -2.16 6.84 15.50
CA ALA A 232 -0.78 7.26 15.78
C ALA A 232 0.23 6.43 14.96
N TYR A 233 0.06 5.11 14.93
CA TYR A 233 0.90 4.21 14.14
C TYR A 233 0.86 4.53 12.64
N GLN A 234 -0.33 4.83 12.10
CA GLN A 234 -0.47 5.20 10.68
C GLN A 234 0.09 6.59 10.38
N ALA A 235 -0.08 7.55 11.30
CA ALA A 235 0.48 8.89 11.17
C ALA A 235 2.02 8.87 11.22
N GLU A 236 2.61 8.05 12.08
CA GLU A 236 4.08 7.91 12.20
C GLU A 236 4.70 7.22 10.98
N ASN A 237 4.06 6.16 10.47
CA ASN A 237 4.51 5.54 9.22
C ASN A 237 4.42 6.53 8.03
N PHE A 238 3.38 7.37 8.01
CA PHE A 238 3.25 8.42 7.00
C PHE A 238 4.25 9.56 7.19
N SER A 239 4.60 9.91 8.44
CA SER A 239 5.58 10.96 8.73
C SER A 239 6.98 10.55 8.26
N GLY A 240 7.41 9.30 8.47
CA GLY A 240 8.70 8.80 7.96
C GLY A 240 8.82 8.86 6.43
N LEU A 241 7.74 8.54 5.71
CA LEU A 241 7.66 8.71 4.25
C LEU A 241 7.69 10.18 3.85
N SER A 242 6.96 11.03 4.59
CA SER A 242 6.91 12.48 4.35
C SER A 242 8.26 13.14 4.60
N ASP A 243 9.00 12.76 5.63
CA ASP A 243 10.34 13.28 5.92
C ASP A 243 11.35 12.93 4.82
N THR A 244 11.26 11.70 4.31
CA THR A 244 12.08 11.27 3.17
C THR A 244 11.76 12.11 1.93
N TRP A 245 10.47 12.37 1.68
CA TRP A 245 10.01 13.24 0.60
C TRP A 245 10.48 14.69 0.78
N VAL A 246 10.38 15.26 1.98
CA VAL A 246 10.85 16.62 2.31
C VAL A 246 12.36 16.73 2.08
N LYS A 247 13.16 15.83 2.66
CA LYS A 247 14.62 15.81 2.50
C LYS A 247 15.03 15.69 1.04
N ALA A 248 14.37 14.82 0.28
CA ALA A 248 14.63 14.65 -1.14
C ALA A 248 14.23 15.90 -1.94
N THR A 249 13.09 16.51 -1.62
CA THR A 249 12.57 17.71 -2.28
C THR A 249 13.49 18.91 -2.04
N ILE A 250 13.93 19.13 -0.79
CA ILE A 250 14.90 20.19 -0.47
C ILE A 250 16.18 20.01 -1.28
N LYS A 251 16.74 18.79 -1.31
CA LYS A 251 17.96 18.50 -2.08
C LYS A 251 17.79 18.77 -3.58
N THR A 252 16.63 18.43 -4.16
CA THR A 252 16.37 18.74 -5.57
C THR A 252 16.11 20.21 -5.82
N THR A 253 15.42 20.91 -4.92
CA THR A 253 15.15 22.35 -5.04
C THR A 253 16.44 23.14 -4.94
N ILE A 254 17.35 22.77 -4.04
CA ILE A 254 18.70 23.36 -3.97
C ILE A 254 19.43 23.16 -5.30
N GLY A 255 19.45 21.94 -5.83
CA GLY A 255 20.06 21.66 -7.14
C GLY A 255 19.42 22.47 -8.28
N GLN A 256 18.10 22.66 -8.26
CA GLN A 256 17.40 23.51 -9.23
C GLN A 256 17.70 25.00 -9.06
N ALA A 257 17.94 25.47 -7.83
CA ALA A 257 18.31 26.86 -7.51
C ALA A 257 19.76 27.20 -7.88
N THR A 258 20.66 26.21 -7.92
CA THR A 258 22.06 26.40 -8.35
C THR A 258 22.16 26.80 -9.82
N VAL A 259 21.30 26.27 -10.70
CA VAL A 259 21.34 26.60 -12.14
C VAL A 259 21.11 28.10 -12.39
N PRO A 260 20.05 28.75 -11.88
CA PRO A 260 19.87 30.19 -11.92
C PRO A 260 21.09 30.99 -11.42
N ALA A 261 21.65 30.61 -10.27
CA ALA A 261 22.76 31.32 -9.65
C ALA A 261 24.04 31.28 -10.51
N LEU A 262 24.32 30.13 -11.14
CA LEU A 262 25.43 30.01 -12.09
C LEU A 262 25.23 30.93 -13.30
N VAL A 263 24.00 31.03 -13.81
CA VAL A 263 23.70 31.93 -14.93
C VAL A 263 23.69 33.41 -14.49
N ASP A 264 23.35 33.76 -13.25
CA ASP A 264 23.51 35.15 -12.78
C ASP A 264 24.99 35.55 -12.72
N PHE A 265 25.84 34.66 -12.21
CA PHE A 265 27.30 34.85 -12.21
C PHE A 265 27.85 34.99 -13.64
N ALA A 266 27.30 34.23 -14.59
CA ALA A 266 27.61 34.34 -16.01
C ALA A 266 27.44 35.72 -16.58
N VAL A 267 26.25 36.29 -16.36
CA VAL A 267 25.84 37.57 -16.94
C VAL A 267 26.68 38.67 -16.32
N GLY A 268 26.91 38.61 -15.00
CA GLY A 268 27.82 39.52 -14.32
C GLY A 268 29.26 39.44 -14.83
N PHE A 269 29.78 38.24 -15.06
CA PHE A 269 31.13 38.04 -15.60
C PHE A 269 31.24 38.48 -17.07
N GLY A 270 30.26 38.15 -17.91
CA GLY A 270 30.19 38.61 -19.29
C GLY A 270 30.12 40.13 -19.37
N PHE A 271 29.34 40.76 -18.50
CA PHE A 271 29.29 42.22 -18.35
C PHE A 271 30.64 42.80 -17.98
N PHE A 272 31.32 42.21 -16.99
CA PHE A 272 32.67 42.62 -16.59
C PHE A 272 33.65 42.55 -17.76
N CYS A 273 33.65 41.46 -18.53
CA CYS A 273 34.52 41.32 -19.71
C CYS A 273 34.21 42.34 -20.81
N VAL A 274 32.93 42.58 -21.11
CA VAL A 274 32.53 43.59 -22.10
C VAL A 274 32.89 44.99 -21.63
N LEU A 275 32.72 45.31 -20.35
CA LEU A 275 33.10 46.63 -19.82
C LEU A 275 34.62 46.87 -19.92
N LEU A 276 35.44 45.85 -19.62
CA LEU A 276 36.90 45.93 -19.78
C LEU A 276 37.32 46.14 -21.25
N TYR A 277 36.62 45.52 -22.19
CA TYR A 277 36.96 45.58 -23.61
C TYR A 277 36.36 46.79 -24.34
N GLY A 278 35.06 47.05 -24.13
CA GLY A 278 34.28 48.11 -24.77
C GLY A 278 34.35 49.46 -24.05
N GLY A 279 34.64 49.49 -22.75
CA GLY A 279 34.80 50.73 -21.98
C GLY A 279 35.83 51.70 -22.59
N PRO A 280 37.04 51.24 -22.96
CA PRO A 280 38.02 52.07 -23.66
C PRO A 280 37.51 52.63 -25.00
N GLN A 281 36.70 51.86 -25.76
CA GLN A 281 36.14 52.29 -27.05
C GLN A 281 35.10 53.41 -26.87
N ILE A 282 34.35 53.38 -25.77
CA ILE A 282 33.40 54.45 -25.42
C ILE A 282 34.15 55.70 -24.95
N ILE A 283 35.19 55.54 -24.12
CA ILE A 283 36.03 56.66 -23.66
C ILE A 283 36.75 57.34 -24.83
N ALA A 284 37.19 56.54 -25.81
CA ALA A 284 37.82 57.04 -27.04
C ALA A 284 36.83 57.69 -28.02
N GLY A 285 35.52 57.59 -27.77
CA GLY A 285 34.47 58.12 -28.64
C GLY A 285 34.22 57.30 -29.92
N GLU A 286 34.76 56.08 -30.01
CA GLU A 286 34.52 55.16 -31.14
C GLU A 286 33.10 54.56 -31.12
N LYS A 287 32.48 54.52 -29.93
CA LYS A 287 31.16 53.96 -29.67
C LYS A 287 30.36 54.88 -28.73
N THR A 288 29.04 54.91 -28.87
CA THR A 288 28.18 55.78 -28.06
C THR A 288 27.78 55.12 -26.73
N ILE A 289 27.36 55.94 -25.76
CA ILE A 289 26.81 55.45 -24.49
C ILE A 289 25.49 54.70 -24.76
N GLY A 290 24.68 55.16 -25.72
CA GLY A 290 23.45 54.49 -26.13
C GLY A 290 23.68 53.11 -26.73
N GLU A 291 24.70 52.93 -27.56
CA GLU A 291 25.08 51.60 -28.10
C GLU A 291 25.42 50.63 -26.97
N PHE A 292 26.20 51.08 -25.98
CA PHE A 292 26.53 50.29 -24.80
C PHE A 292 25.30 49.92 -23.96
N MET A 293 24.41 50.88 -23.68
CA MET A 293 23.21 50.64 -22.88
C MET A 293 22.21 49.73 -23.60
N SER A 294 22.08 49.86 -24.92
CA SER A 294 21.24 49.00 -25.74
C SER A 294 21.78 47.56 -25.73
N PHE A 295 23.09 47.38 -25.99
CA PHE A 295 23.76 46.09 -25.95
C PHE A 295 23.63 45.42 -24.56
N PHE A 296 23.90 46.19 -23.50
CA PHE A 296 23.82 45.71 -22.12
C PHE A 296 22.40 45.23 -21.78
N THR A 297 21.39 46.00 -22.19
CA THR A 297 19.99 45.62 -21.96
C THR A 297 19.60 44.39 -22.78
N ALA A 298 20.08 44.29 -24.03
CA ALA A 298 19.84 43.12 -24.87
C ALA A 298 20.33 41.84 -24.17
N MET A 299 21.57 41.86 -23.69
CA MET A 299 22.19 40.73 -22.99
C MET A 299 21.51 40.44 -21.65
N SER A 300 21.17 41.47 -20.88
CA SER A 300 20.48 41.31 -19.60
C SER A 300 19.08 40.73 -19.75
N LEU A 301 18.31 41.16 -20.76
CA LEU A 301 16.99 40.61 -21.05
C LEU A 301 17.04 39.22 -21.67
N ALA A 302 18.11 38.87 -22.39
CA ALA A 302 18.29 37.55 -23.01
C ALA A 302 18.44 36.42 -21.97
N PHE A 303 18.83 36.76 -20.75
CA PHE A 303 18.96 35.84 -19.63
C PHE A 303 17.69 35.05 -19.33
N GLN A 304 16.55 35.74 -19.19
CA GLN A 304 15.31 35.07 -18.76
C GLN A 304 14.80 34.04 -19.79
N PRO A 305 14.70 34.38 -21.09
CA PRO A 305 14.36 33.41 -22.12
C PRO A 305 15.32 32.22 -22.17
N MET A 306 16.64 32.48 -22.10
CA MET A 306 17.66 31.43 -22.08
C MET A 306 17.48 30.47 -20.90
N ARG A 307 17.24 31.01 -19.69
CA ARG A 307 16.99 30.22 -18.48
C ARG A 307 15.72 29.37 -18.60
N ARG A 308 14.62 29.94 -19.10
CA ARG A 308 13.36 29.20 -19.27
C ARG A 308 13.49 28.09 -20.31
N LEU A 309 14.14 28.37 -21.45
CA LEU A 309 14.43 27.37 -22.48
C LEU A 309 15.29 26.21 -21.96
N GLY A 310 16.28 26.50 -21.11
CA GLY A 310 17.11 25.47 -20.48
C GLY A 310 16.32 24.50 -19.57
N GLY A 311 15.17 24.92 -19.04
CA GLY A 311 14.27 24.08 -18.27
C GLY A 311 13.41 23.12 -19.10
N VAL A 312 13.12 23.47 -20.36
CA VAL A 312 12.18 22.74 -21.24
C VAL A 312 12.65 21.30 -21.54
N LEU A 313 13.97 21.07 -21.63
CA LEU A 313 14.52 19.75 -21.93
C LEU A 313 14.17 18.68 -20.88
N GLY A 314 13.96 19.05 -19.61
CA GLY A 314 13.57 18.09 -18.55
C GLY A 314 12.10 17.71 -18.64
N TYR A 315 11.28 18.68 -19.03
CA TYR A 315 9.85 18.53 -19.24
C TYR A 315 9.52 17.64 -20.46
N TRP A 316 10.36 17.66 -21.49
CA TRP A 316 10.19 16.83 -22.68
C TRP A 316 10.22 15.31 -22.39
N GLU A 317 11.15 14.84 -21.54
CA GLU A 317 11.22 13.43 -21.15
C GLU A 317 9.99 12.99 -20.34
N MET A 318 9.53 13.86 -19.44
CA MET A 318 8.30 13.61 -18.68
C MET A 318 7.08 13.50 -19.60
N MET A 319 7.01 14.36 -20.63
CA MET A 319 5.93 14.31 -21.62
C MET A 319 5.91 12.99 -22.37
N ILE A 320 7.08 12.55 -22.88
CA ILE A 320 7.18 11.29 -23.61
C ILE A 320 6.77 10.12 -22.71
N ALA A 321 7.17 10.14 -21.43
CA ALA A 321 6.79 9.11 -20.49
C ALA A 321 5.26 9.07 -20.24
N SER A 322 4.62 10.22 -20.04
CA SER A 322 3.15 10.29 -19.88
C SER A 322 2.43 9.92 -21.18
N LEU A 323 2.92 10.37 -22.34
CA LEU A 323 2.38 9.97 -23.65
C LEU A 323 2.51 8.48 -23.91
N SER A 324 3.63 7.88 -23.52
CA SER A 324 3.85 6.44 -23.69
C SER A 324 2.85 5.61 -22.88
N ARG A 325 2.47 6.10 -21.69
CA ARG A 325 1.48 5.44 -20.83
C ARG A 325 0.05 5.66 -21.31
N ILE A 326 -0.28 6.88 -21.76
CA ILE A 326 -1.60 7.18 -22.34
C ILE A 326 -1.81 6.40 -23.65
N PHE A 327 -0.86 6.47 -24.57
CA PHE A 327 -1.00 5.73 -25.83
C PHE A 327 -0.81 4.23 -25.66
N GLY A 328 0.00 3.80 -24.70
CA GLY A 328 0.07 2.39 -24.34
C GLY A 328 -1.29 1.87 -23.83
N LEU A 329 -2.01 2.65 -23.03
CA LEU A 329 -3.40 2.32 -22.63
C LEU A 329 -4.37 2.33 -23.81
N PHE A 330 -4.28 3.30 -24.72
CA PHE A 330 -5.08 3.30 -25.97
C PHE A 330 -4.77 2.10 -26.87
N ASP A 331 -3.52 1.62 -26.86
CA ASP A 331 -3.08 0.49 -27.67
C ASP A 331 -3.43 -0.86 -27.02
N THR A 332 -3.77 -0.88 -25.72
CA THR A 332 -4.32 -2.05 -25.03
C THR A 332 -5.64 -2.44 -25.70
N LYS A 333 -5.70 -3.68 -26.18
CA LYS A 333 -6.90 -4.26 -26.77
C LYS A 333 -7.67 -5.05 -25.72
N PRO A 334 -9.02 -4.99 -25.71
CA PRO A 334 -9.81 -5.87 -24.88
C PRO A 334 -9.56 -7.33 -25.28
N ALA A 335 -9.41 -8.22 -24.29
CA ALA A 335 -9.25 -9.65 -24.53
C ALA A 335 -10.53 -10.27 -25.09
N VAL A 336 -11.68 -9.81 -24.61
CA VAL A 336 -13.00 -10.19 -25.13
C VAL A 336 -13.34 -9.29 -26.32
N ILE A 337 -13.22 -9.84 -27.53
CA ILE A 337 -13.49 -9.11 -28.76
C ILE A 337 -14.96 -9.27 -29.14
N ASP A 338 -15.63 -8.15 -29.39
CA ASP A 338 -16.98 -8.14 -29.93
C ASP A 338 -16.96 -8.54 -31.41
N ARG A 339 -17.84 -9.46 -31.80
CA ARG A 339 -18.00 -9.83 -33.20
C ARG A 339 -19.11 -8.96 -33.79
N LEU A 340 -18.76 -8.18 -34.81
CA LEU A 340 -19.72 -7.44 -35.63
C LEU A 340 -20.47 -8.44 -36.53
N ALA A 341 -21.34 -9.24 -35.93
CA ALA A 341 -22.27 -10.14 -36.59
C ALA A 341 -23.68 -9.53 -36.56
N ALA A 342 -24.58 -10.00 -37.42
CA ALA A 342 -26.01 -9.74 -37.25
C ALA A 342 -26.51 -10.44 -35.97
N ASP A 343 -27.56 -9.90 -35.36
CA ASP A 343 -28.20 -10.53 -34.20
C ASP A 343 -28.53 -11.99 -34.50
N ALA A 344 -28.12 -12.88 -33.60
CA ALA A 344 -28.41 -14.30 -33.72
C ALA A 344 -29.89 -14.56 -33.40
N ASP A 345 -30.53 -15.47 -34.15
CA ASP A 345 -31.86 -15.94 -33.84
C ASP A 345 -31.77 -17.02 -32.75
N LEU A 346 -32.50 -16.82 -31.64
CA LEU A 346 -32.42 -17.67 -30.44
C LEU A 346 -33.69 -18.50 -30.30
N ASP A 347 -33.53 -19.81 -30.17
CA ASP A 347 -34.65 -20.71 -29.86
C ASP A 347 -34.83 -20.79 -28.33
N GLY A 348 -35.51 -19.80 -27.77
CA GLY A 348 -35.77 -19.69 -26.33
C GLY A 348 -34.55 -19.25 -25.51
N SER A 349 -34.52 -19.62 -24.23
CA SER A 349 -33.52 -19.13 -23.27
C SER A 349 -32.80 -20.25 -22.51
N SER A 350 -32.80 -21.47 -23.05
CA SER A 350 -32.07 -22.59 -22.47
C SER A 350 -30.55 -22.35 -22.55
N ILE A 351 -29.83 -22.70 -21.49
CA ILE A 351 -28.38 -22.52 -21.38
C ILE A 351 -27.71 -23.89 -21.33
N MET A 352 -26.65 -24.10 -22.10
CA MET A 352 -25.85 -25.33 -22.08
C MET A 352 -24.37 -25.02 -21.91
N PHE A 353 -23.73 -25.68 -20.97
CA PHE A 353 -22.28 -25.70 -20.76
C PHE A 353 -21.74 -27.06 -21.20
N GLU A 354 -20.72 -27.05 -22.07
CA GLU A 354 -20.08 -28.26 -22.60
C GLU A 354 -18.56 -28.20 -22.39
N ASN A 355 -18.06 -28.98 -21.43
CA ASN A 355 -16.64 -29.12 -21.09
C ASN A 355 -15.92 -27.78 -20.88
N VAL A 356 -16.57 -26.83 -20.20
CA VAL A 356 -16.05 -25.48 -20.02
C VAL A 356 -14.89 -25.46 -19.03
N ALA A 357 -13.74 -24.95 -19.47
CA ALA A 357 -12.56 -24.77 -18.63
C ALA A 357 -12.16 -23.29 -18.57
N LEU A 358 -11.78 -22.83 -17.38
CA LEU A 358 -11.27 -21.47 -17.17
C LEU A 358 -10.17 -21.47 -16.12
N SER A 359 -9.10 -20.73 -16.42
CA SER A 359 -8.02 -20.44 -15.47
C SER A 359 -7.79 -18.94 -15.37
N TYR A 360 -7.61 -18.44 -14.15
CA TYR A 360 -7.14 -17.08 -13.91
C TYR A 360 -5.63 -17.14 -13.64
N GLY A 361 -4.83 -16.80 -14.65
CA GLY A 361 -3.38 -17.05 -14.61
C GLY A 361 -3.11 -18.55 -14.52
N ASP A 362 -2.27 -18.97 -13.58
CA ASP A 362 -1.92 -20.38 -13.38
C ASP A 362 -2.95 -21.17 -12.54
N LYS A 363 -4.00 -20.50 -12.02
CA LYS A 363 -5.00 -21.13 -11.17
C LYS A 363 -6.24 -21.53 -11.98
N ALA A 364 -6.43 -22.83 -12.16
CA ALA A 364 -7.66 -23.37 -12.73
C ALA A 364 -8.85 -23.18 -11.77
N VAL A 365 -9.98 -22.70 -12.30
CA VAL A 365 -11.21 -22.41 -11.53
C VAL A 365 -12.40 -23.20 -12.05
N LEU A 366 -12.51 -23.41 -13.35
CA LEU A 366 -13.48 -24.34 -13.96
C LEU A 366 -12.72 -25.43 -14.71
N ASN A 367 -13.09 -26.69 -14.50
CA ASN A 367 -12.35 -27.87 -14.97
C ASN A 367 -13.26 -28.80 -15.79
N GLY A 368 -13.65 -28.39 -17.00
CA GLY A 368 -14.50 -29.21 -17.86
C GLY A 368 -15.97 -29.25 -17.39
N LEU A 369 -16.45 -28.15 -16.81
CA LEU A 369 -17.82 -28.04 -16.31
C LEU A 369 -18.85 -28.23 -17.43
N SER A 370 -19.78 -29.15 -17.23
CA SER A 370 -20.87 -29.45 -18.17
C SER A 370 -22.22 -29.55 -17.45
N PHE A 371 -23.21 -28.78 -17.88
CA PHE A 371 -24.59 -28.84 -17.39
C PHE A 371 -25.54 -28.11 -18.34
N GLY A 372 -26.84 -28.38 -18.23
CA GLY A 372 -27.89 -27.64 -18.92
C GLY A 372 -28.87 -27.00 -17.94
N ALA A 373 -29.39 -25.82 -18.29
CA ALA A 373 -30.51 -25.16 -17.62
C ALA A 373 -31.64 -24.95 -18.64
N ALA A 374 -32.82 -25.51 -18.37
CA ALA A 374 -33.96 -25.47 -19.29
C ALA A 374 -34.66 -24.11 -19.28
N SER A 375 -35.27 -23.74 -20.41
CA SER A 375 -35.97 -22.45 -20.55
C SER A 375 -37.10 -22.33 -19.52
N GLY A 376 -37.14 -21.22 -18.78
CA GLY A 376 -38.20 -20.93 -17.80
C GLY A 376 -38.08 -21.67 -16.46
N THR A 377 -36.98 -22.40 -16.23
CA THR A 377 -36.70 -23.11 -14.98
C THR A 377 -35.70 -22.36 -14.10
N THR A 378 -35.73 -22.65 -12.80
CA THR A 378 -34.79 -22.12 -11.81
C THR A 378 -33.71 -23.17 -11.50
N THR A 379 -32.46 -22.83 -11.83
CA THR A 379 -31.29 -23.66 -11.57
C THR A 379 -30.43 -23.04 -10.45
N ALA A 380 -30.23 -23.76 -9.35
CA ALA A 380 -29.42 -23.30 -8.22
C ALA A 380 -27.99 -23.89 -8.27
N LEU A 381 -26.98 -23.03 -8.12
CA LEU A 381 -25.56 -23.36 -8.01
C LEU A 381 -25.16 -23.35 -6.53
N VAL A 382 -24.73 -24.51 -6.02
CA VAL A 382 -24.35 -24.75 -4.63
C VAL A 382 -22.92 -25.29 -4.57
N GLY A 383 -22.17 -24.95 -3.54
CA GLY A 383 -20.80 -25.43 -3.39
C GLY A 383 -19.99 -24.62 -2.38
N SER A 384 -18.82 -25.12 -2.01
CA SER A 384 -17.91 -24.43 -1.10
C SER A 384 -17.45 -23.06 -1.64
N SER A 385 -16.90 -22.21 -0.77
CA SER A 385 -16.28 -20.96 -1.23
C SER A 385 -15.09 -21.29 -2.13
N GLY A 386 -15.03 -20.65 -3.30
CA GLY A 386 -13.99 -20.94 -4.31
C GLY A 386 -14.29 -22.11 -5.25
N ALA A 387 -15.46 -22.74 -5.18
CA ALA A 387 -15.87 -23.83 -6.09
C ALA A 387 -16.15 -23.37 -7.55
N GLY A 388 -16.09 -22.08 -7.85
CA GLY A 388 -16.28 -21.53 -9.20
C GLY A 388 -17.67 -20.96 -9.51
N LYS A 389 -18.58 -20.85 -8.54
CA LYS A 389 -19.98 -20.39 -8.73
C LYS A 389 -20.09 -19.04 -9.45
N SER A 390 -19.52 -17.97 -8.91
CA SER A 390 -19.55 -16.63 -9.55
C SER A 390 -18.77 -16.60 -10.88
N THR A 391 -17.84 -17.53 -11.08
CA THR A 391 -17.12 -17.67 -12.35
C THR A 391 -18.04 -18.16 -13.46
N VAL A 392 -19.05 -18.98 -13.16
CA VAL A 392 -20.09 -19.38 -14.13
C VAL A 392 -20.78 -18.14 -14.71
N PHE A 393 -21.15 -17.17 -13.87
CA PHE A 393 -21.78 -15.92 -14.33
C PHE A 393 -20.83 -15.09 -15.19
N ASN A 394 -19.56 -14.98 -14.80
CA ASN A 394 -18.54 -14.24 -15.57
C ASN A 394 -18.34 -14.81 -16.98
N VAL A 395 -18.32 -16.14 -17.12
CA VAL A 395 -18.14 -16.78 -18.43
C VAL A 395 -19.43 -16.71 -19.26
N LEU A 396 -20.59 -16.95 -18.63
CA LEU A 396 -21.90 -16.88 -19.30
C LEU A 396 -22.18 -15.49 -19.90
N THR A 397 -21.78 -14.43 -19.21
CA THR A 397 -21.95 -13.03 -19.65
C THR A 397 -20.79 -12.50 -20.50
N ARG A 398 -19.80 -13.36 -20.81
CA ARG A 398 -18.53 -13.00 -21.46
C ARG A 398 -17.89 -11.76 -20.84
N LEU A 399 -17.86 -11.70 -19.51
CA LEU A 399 -16.91 -10.84 -18.78
C LEU A 399 -15.50 -11.43 -18.82
N VAL A 400 -15.41 -12.76 -19.00
CA VAL A 400 -14.19 -13.51 -19.32
C VAL A 400 -14.56 -14.62 -20.31
N ASP A 401 -13.79 -14.81 -21.37
CA ASP A 401 -14.01 -15.91 -22.32
C ASP A 401 -13.44 -17.23 -21.75
N PRO A 402 -14.11 -18.37 -21.98
CA PRO A 402 -13.60 -19.68 -21.53
C PRO A 402 -12.33 -20.06 -22.28
N ALA A 403 -11.41 -20.77 -21.60
CA ALA A 403 -10.17 -21.25 -22.20
C ALA A 403 -10.39 -22.47 -23.11
N ALA A 404 -11.38 -23.29 -22.78
CA ALA A 404 -11.84 -24.42 -23.58
C ALA A 404 -13.31 -24.72 -23.30
N GLY A 405 -13.93 -25.53 -24.16
CA GLY A 405 -15.35 -25.87 -24.09
C GLY A 405 -16.23 -24.85 -24.80
N ARG A 406 -17.54 -25.08 -24.70
CA ARG A 406 -18.56 -24.31 -25.43
C ARG A 406 -19.72 -23.96 -24.49
N ILE A 407 -20.28 -22.77 -24.68
CA ILE A 407 -21.50 -22.35 -23.99
C ILE A 407 -22.51 -21.90 -25.04
N THR A 408 -23.72 -22.42 -24.98
CA THR A 408 -24.80 -22.02 -25.89
C THR A 408 -26.01 -21.48 -25.13
N ILE A 409 -26.70 -20.52 -25.75
CA ILE A 409 -27.98 -19.97 -25.30
C ILE A 409 -28.95 -20.10 -26.47
N GLY A 410 -30.10 -20.74 -26.25
CA GLY A 410 -31.09 -20.97 -27.31
C GLY A 410 -30.52 -21.70 -28.54
N GLY A 411 -29.52 -22.57 -28.32
CA GLY A 411 -28.83 -23.34 -29.36
C GLY A 411 -27.65 -22.63 -30.05
N VAL A 412 -27.45 -21.33 -29.83
CA VAL A 412 -26.38 -20.55 -30.44
C VAL A 412 -25.22 -20.34 -29.47
N ASP A 413 -23.98 -20.40 -29.97
CA ASP A 413 -22.78 -20.14 -29.16
C ASP A 413 -22.70 -18.68 -28.71
N ILE A 414 -22.39 -18.44 -27.44
CA ILE A 414 -22.21 -17.08 -26.91
C ILE A 414 -21.03 -16.34 -27.57
N GLN A 415 -20.06 -17.07 -28.14
CA GLN A 415 -18.94 -16.48 -28.90
C GLN A 415 -19.36 -16.00 -30.30
N ASP A 416 -20.47 -16.50 -30.82
CA ASP A 416 -20.99 -16.14 -32.14
C ASP A 416 -21.99 -14.97 -32.07
N MET A 417 -22.36 -14.52 -30.87
CA MET A 417 -23.25 -13.38 -30.64
C MET A 417 -22.50 -12.05 -30.49
N PRO A 418 -23.06 -10.93 -30.98
CA PRO A 418 -22.64 -9.60 -30.57
C PRO A 418 -22.77 -9.43 -29.04
N LEU A 419 -21.79 -8.79 -28.39
CA LEU A 419 -21.80 -8.60 -26.94
C LEU A 419 -22.99 -7.77 -26.46
N SER A 420 -23.46 -6.81 -27.27
CA SER A 420 -24.66 -6.02 -27.00
C SER A 420 -25.90 -6.92 -26.90
N GLN A 421 -26.08 -7.83 -27.85
CA GLN A 421 -27.17 -8.78 -27.87
C GLN A 421 -27.06 -9.74 -26.68
N LEU A 422 -25.91 -10.39 -26.52
CA LEU A 422 -25.67 -11.35 -25.43
C LEU A 422 -25.93 -10.73 -24.06
N ARG A 423 -25.31 -9.58 -23.76
CA ARG A 423 -25.49 -8.92 -22.46
C ARG A 423 -26.89 -8.37 -22.29
N GLY A 424 -27.59 -8.07 -23.39
CA GLY A 424 -29.00 -7.70 -23.43
C GLY A 424 -29.96 -8.81 -22.97
N LEU A 425 -29.54 -10.08 -22.97
CA LEU A 425 -30.36 -11.21 -22.54
C LEU A 425 -30.44 -11.40 -21.02
N PHE A 426 -29.60 -10.69 -20.25
CA PHE A 426 -29.44 -10.93 -18.82
C PHE A 426 -29.96 -9.78 -17.95
N SER A 427 -30.66 -10.11 -16.87
CA SER A 427 -30.92 -9.23 -15.73
C SER A 427 -30.11 -9.79 -14.57
N VAL A 428 -29.32 -8.94 -13.91
CA VAL A 428 -28.40 -9.37 -12.85
C VAL A 428 -28.74 -8.67 -11.55
N VAL A 429 -28.86 -9.43 -10.47
CA VAL A 429 -28.96 -8.93 -9.10
C VAL A 429 -27.76 -9.46 -8.33
N SER A 430 -26.78 -8.60 -8.11
CA SER A 430 -25.54 -8.92 -7.39
C SER A 430 -25.72 -8.86 -5.87
N GLN A 431 -24.78 -9.48 -5.15
CA GLN A 431 -24.70 -9.44 -3.68
C GLN A 431 -24.54 -8.01 -3.16
N ASP A 432 -23.60 -7.26 -3.76
CA ASP A 432 -23.39 -5.85 -3.47
C ASP A 432 -24.17 -4.98 -4.46
N ALA A 433 -25.29 -4.41 -4.01
CA ALA A 433 -26.05 -3.42 -4.77
C ALA A 433 -25.38 -2.04 -4.68
N LEU A 434 -24.31 -1.85 -5.45
CA LEU A 434 -23.66 -0.54 -5.58
C LEU A 434 -24.57 0.43 -6.37
N LEU A 435 -24.82 1.59 -5.77
CA LEU A 435 -25.60 2.68 -6.35
C LEU A 435 -24.68 3.87 -6.67
N PHE A 436 -25.02 4.61 -7.72
CA PHE A 436 -24.36 5.87 -8.04
C PHE A 436 -24.82 6.96 -7.06
N ASP A 437 -23.97 7.97 -6.84
CA ASP A 437 -24.31 9.14 -6.01
C ASP A 437 -25.24 10.09 -6.79
N GLU A 438 -26.45 9.60 -7.05
CA GLU A 438 -27.50 10.23 -7.85
C GLU A 438 -28.85 10.05 -7.14
N THR A 439 -29.94 10.52 -7.75
CA THR A 439 -31.30 10.29 -7.20
C THR A 439 -31.70 8.81 -7.27
N LEU A 440 -32.72 8.44 -6.52
CA LEU A 440 -33.32 7.11 -6.58
C LEU A 440 -33.87 6.81 -7.99
N ARG A 441 -34.50 7.80 -8.63
CA ARG A 441 -34.97 7.73 -10.02
C ARG A 441 -33.85 7.40 -10.99
N GLU A 442 -32.76 8.18 -10.97
CA GLU A 442 -31.62 7.98 -11.87
C GLU A 442 -30.94 6.62 -11.63
N ASN A 443 -30.87 6.19 -10.38
CA ASN A 443 -30.37 4.87 -10.08
C ASN A 443 -31.25 3.75 -10.63
N ILE A 444 -32.55 3.93 -10.82
CA ILE A 444 -33.44 2.90 -11.39
C ILE A 444 -33.46 2.96 -12.92
N LEU A 445 -33.55 4.16 -13.50
CA LEU A 445 -33.64 4.37 -14.95
C LEU A 445 -32.28 4.22 -15.66
N LEU A 446 -31.18 4.59 -15.00
CA LEU A 446 -29.81 4.52 -15.54
C LEU A 446 -29.68 5.20 -16.93
N GLY A 447 -30.29 6.38 -17.09
CA GLY A 447 -30.27 7.15 -18.33
C GLY A 447 -31.26 6.71 -19.41
N ARG A 448 -32.25 5.86 -19.07
CA ARG A 448 -33.38 5.51 -19.95
C ARG A 448 -34.48 6.55 -19.88
N ASP A 449 -34.74 7.21 -21.01
CA ASP A 449 -35.85 8.17 -21.18
C ASP A 449 -37.10 7.52 -21.82
N ASP A 450 -37.03 6.23 -22.16
CA ASP A 450 -38.08 5.50 -22.89
C ASP A 450 -39.15 4.86 -21.98
N VAL A 451 -39.05 5.07 -20.66
CA VAL A 451 -39.89 4.41 -19.65
C VAL A 451 -41.06 5.31 -19.27
N ASP A 452 -42.29 4.82 -19.46
CA ASP A 452 -43.51 5.52 -19.01
C ASP A 452 -43.64 5.52 -17.48
N GLU A 453 -44.20 6.58 -16.90
CA GLU A 453 -44.33 6.73 -15.45
C GLU A 453 -45.22 5.63 -14.85
N LYS A 454 -46.19 5.10 -15.61
CA LYS A 454 -47.00 3.95 -15.17
C LYS A 454 -46.18 2.67 -15.07
N GLN A 455 -45.31 2.42 -16.05
CA GLN A 455 -44.41 1.27 -16.03
C GLN A 455 -43.43 1.40 -14.87
N LEU A 456 -42.86 2.59 -14.65
CA LEU A 456 -42.00 2.86 -13.52
C LEU A 456 -42.72 2.60 -12.19
N GLN A 457 -43.96 3.10 -12.02
CA GLN A 457 -44.74 2.87 -10.80
C GLN A 457 -44.99 1.37 -10.56
N GLN A 458 -45.34 0.62 -11.59
CA GLN A 458 -45.53 -0.83 -11.49
C GLN A 458 -44.24 -1.54 -11.06
N VAL A 459 -43.08 -1.15 -11.62
CA VAL A 459 -41.78 -1.69 -11.22
C VAL A 459 -41.45 -1.36 -9.76
N LEU A 460 -41.76 -0.14 -9.30
CA LEU A 460 -41.53 0.28 -7.91
C LEU A 460 -42.37 -0.53 -6.93
N ASP A 461 -43.62 -0.82 -7.29
CA ASP A 461 -44.52 -1.64 -6.48
C ASP A 461 -44.06 -3.11 -6.45
N ASP A 462 -43.68 -3.65 -7.61
CA ASP A 462 -43.25 -5.05 -7.75
C ASP A 462 -41.89 -5.32 -7.08
N ALA A 463 -41.02 -4.31 -7.02
CA ALA A 463 -39.75 -4.34 -6.29
C ALA A 463 -39.90 -3.97 -4.81
N HIS A 464 -41.09 -3.62 -4.33
CA HIS A 464 -41.33 -3.12 -2.97
C HIS A 464 -40.54 -1.84 -2.62
N VAL A 465 -40.19 -1.02 -3.63
CA VAL A 465 -39.54 0.29 -3.42
C VAL A 465 -40.55 1.32 -2.91
N SER A 466 -41.80 1.26 -3.39
CA SER A 466 -42.90 2.13 -2.96
C SER A 466 -43.15 2.10 -1.45
N ASP A 467 -42.82 1.00 -0.78
CA ASP A 467 -43.01 0.78 0.65
C ASP A 467 -42.21 1.77 1.51
N PHE A 468 -41.00 2.13 1.08
CA PHE A 468 -40.14 3.06 1.82
C PHE A 468 -40.01 4.43 1.14
N LEU A 469 -40.48 4.56 -0.10
CA LEU A 469 -40.44 5.82 -0.86
C LEU A 469 -41.11 6.97 -0.10
N LYS A 470 -42.21 6.69 0.60
CA LYS A 470 -42.97 7.67 1.41
C LYS A 470 -42.20 8.21 2.62
N ASN A 471 -41.17 7.48 3.05
CA ASN A 471 -40.35 7.83 4.21
C ASN A 471 -39.09 8.59 3.79
N LEU A 472 -38.86 8.77 2.49
CA LEU A 472 -37.76 9.57 1.96
C LEU A 472 -38.21 11.02 1.77
N PRO A 473 -37.33 12.01 2.06
CA PRO A 473 -37.69 13.42 2.06
C PRO A 473 -38.22 13.92 0.71
N ASP A 474 -37.62 13.46 -0.40
CA ASP A 474 -37.94 13.91 -1.76
C ASP A 474 -38.47 12.77 -2.65
N GLY A 475 -38.95 11.68 -2.04
CA GLY A 475 -39.43 10.50 -2.78
C GLY A 475 -38.38 9.97 -3.76
N LEU A 476 -38.74 9.89 -5.05
CA LEU A 476 -37.86 9.41 -6.13
C LEU A 476 -36.66 10.32 -6.42
N GLU A 477 -36.77 11.61 -6.08
CA GLU A 477 -35.69 12.58 -6.29
C GLU A 477 -34.69 12.61 -5.12
N THR A 478 -34.87 11.75 -4.13
CA THR A 478 -33.95 11.65 -2.98
C THR A 478 -32.59 11.15 -3.43
N ALA A 479 -31.53 11.89 -3.09
CA ALA A 479 -30.15 11.48 -3.31
C ALA A 479 -29.77 10.28 -2.43
N VAL A 480 -29.33 9.18 -3.06
CA VAL A 480 -29.01 7.94 -2.32
C VAL A 480 -27.64 7.98 -1.63
N GLY A 481 -26.81 8.97 -1.95
CA GLY A 481 -25.47 9.17 -1.41
C GLY A 481 -24.40 8.28 -2.06
N PRO A 482 -23.11 8.51 -1.76
CA PRO A 482 -22.01 7.72 -2.31
C PRO A 482 -22.18 6.23 -2.01
N ARG A 483 -22.26 5.40 -3.07
CA ARG A 483 -22.48 3.95 -2.96
C ARG A 483 -23.80 3.57 -2.25
N GLY A 484 -24.79 4.46 -2.27
CA GLY A 484 -26.09 4.23 -1.63
C GLY A 484 -26.03 4.27 -0.09
N SER A 485 -25.14 5.07 0.49
CA SER A 485 -24.94 5.17 1.94
C SER A 485 -26.19 5.62 2.72
N ASN A 486 -27.12 6.34 2.06
CA ASN A 486 -28.33 6.84 2.70
C ASN A 486 -29.47 5.80 2.75
N LEU A 487 -29.27 4.62 2.13
CA LEU A 487 -30.23 3.54 2.09
C LEU A 487 -29.76 2.37 2.97
N SER A 488 -30.72 1.66 3.58
CA SER A 488 -30.42 0.38 4.24
C SER A 488 -30.02 -0.68 3.20
N GLY A 489 -29.35 -1.76 3.64
CA GLY A 489 -28.98 -2.86 2.74
C GLY A 489 -30.17 -3.43 1.98
N GLY A 490 -31.31 -3.65 2.66
CA GLY A 490 -32.54 -4.14 2.04
C GLY A 490 -33.18 -3.15 1.08
N GLN A 491 -33.05 -1.84 1.32
CA GLN A 491 -33.49 -0.82 0.37
C GLN A 491 -32.61 -0.82 -0.89
N ARG A 492 -31.28 -0.86 -0.74
CA ARG A 492 -30.37 -0.95 -1.90
C ARG A 492 -30.65 -2.19 -2.76
N GLN A 493 -30.93 -3.33 -2.13
CA GLN A 493 -31.26 -4.56 -2.85
C GLN A 493 -32.57 -4.45 -3.63
N ARG A 494 -33.61 -3.83 -3.02
CA ARG A 494 -34.88 -3.57 -3.72
C ARG A 494 -34.70 -2.64 -4.93
N VAL A 495 -33.80 -1.64 -4.84
CA VAL A 495 -33.44 -0.81 -5.99
C VAL A 495 -32.75 -1.63 -7.08
N ALA A 496 -31.85 -2.55 -6.72
CA ALA A 496 -31.23 -3.47 -7.70
C ALA A 496 -32.27 -4.39 -8.37
N ILE A 497 -33.27 -4.86 -7.62
CA ILE A 497 -34.39 -5.66 -8.15
C ILE A 497 -35.27 -4.81 -9.08
N ALA A 498 -35.55 -3.55 -8.73
CA ALA A 498 -36.26 -2.63 -9.61
C ALA A 498 -35.54 -2.45 -10.95
N ARG A 499 -34.21 -2.30 -10.96
CA ARG A 499 -33.40 -2.27 -12.20
C ARG A 499 -33.60 -3.54 -13.02
N ALA A 500 -33.54 -4.71 -12.37
CA ALA A 500 -33.68 -6.01 -13.04
C ALA A 500 -35.09 -6.23 -13.61
N LEU A 501 -36.14 -5.77 -12.91
CA LEU A 501 -37.52 -5.78 -13.35
C LEU A 501 -37.73 -4.87 -14.56
N LEU A 502 -37.19 -3.64 -14.51
CA LEU A 502 -37.33 -2.66 -15.58
C LEU A 502 -36.60 -3.10 -16.87
N ARG A 503 -35.51 -3.84 -16.72
CA ARG A 503 -34.74 -4.38 -17.86
C ARG A 503 -35.48 -5.51 -18.58
N ASP A 504 -36.33 -6.26 -17.89
CA ASP A 504 -37.21 -7.31 -18.42
C ASP A 504 -36.57 -8.23 -19.46
N THR A 505 -35.57 -9.00 -19.04
CA THR A 505 -34.80 -9.89 -19.92
C THR A 505 -35.14 -11.36 -19.69
N PRO A 506 -34.91 -12.26 -20.68
CA PRO A 506 -35.31 -13.66 -20.58
C PRO A 506 -34.49 -14.50 -19.60
N ILE A 507 -33.26 -14.09 -19.26
CA ILE A 507 -32.36 -14.81 -18.35
C ILE A 507 -32.08 -13.95 -17.11
N LEU A 508 -32.33 -14.51 -15.93
CA LEU A 508 -32.11 -13.86 -14.65
C LEU A 508 -30.92 -14.50 -13.92
N LEU A 509 -29.96 -13.68 -13.50
CA LEU A 509 -28.79 -14.10 -12.69
C LEU A 509 -28.90 -13.48 -11.30
N LEU A 510 -28.96 -14.33 -10.26
CA LEU A 510 -29.07 -13.92 -8.87
C LEU A 510 -27.83 -14.39 -8.10
N ASP A 511 -27.03 -13.47 -7.56
CA ASP A 511 -25.83 -13.79 -6.77
C ASP A 511 -26.04 -13.37 -5.31
N GLU A 512 -26.27 -14.32 -4.41
CA GLU A 512 -26.39 -14.08 -2.95
C GLU A 512 -27.31 -12.91 -2.52
N ALA A 513 -28.40 -12.65 -3.26
CA ALA A 513 -29.21 -11.43 -3.10
C ALA A 513 -29.86 -11.21 -1.70
N THR A 514 -29.81 -12.18 -0.78
CA THR A 514 -30.40 -12.10 0.56
C THR A 514 -29.39 -12.24 1.71
N SER A 515 -28.09 -12.42 1.43
CA SER A 515 -27.13 -12.83 2.48
C SER A 515 -26.85 -11.74 3.53
N ALA A 516 -26.89 -10.46 3.14
CA ALA A 516 -26.59 -9.32 4.00
C ALA A 516 -27.83 -8.61 4.61
N LEU A 517 -29.00 -9.25 4.59
CA LEU A 517 -30.27 -8.64 5.01
C LEU A 517 -30.76 -9.14 6.37
N ASP A 518 -31.47 -8.25 7.09
CA ASP A 518 -32.26 -8.64 8.26
C ASP A 518 -33.49 -9.48 7.83
N ALA A 519 -34.08 -10.23 8.78
CA ALA A 519 -35.14 -11.20 8.48
C ALA A 519 -36.44 -10.58 7.94
N GLU A 520 -36.73 -9.31 8.25
CA GLU A 520 -37.91 -8.63 7.71
C GLU A 520 -37.65 -8.20 6.27
N SER A 521 -36.53 -7.51 6.03
CA SER A 521 -36.07 -7.13 4.69
C SER A 521 -35.91 -8.33 3.76
N GLU A 522 -35.40 -9.45 4.27
CA GLU A 522 -35.22 -10.68 3.52
C GLU A 522 -36.54 -11.23 2.97
N LYS A 523 -37.60 -11.28 3.78
CA LYS A 523 -38.92 -11.76 3.33
C LYS A 523 -39.49 -10.90 2.20
N VAL A 524 -39.32 -9.59 2.29
CA VAL A 524 -39.79 -8.65 1.27
C VAL A 524 -38.98 -8.81 -0.02
N VAL A 525 -37.65 -8.90 0.10
CA VAL A 525 -36.76 -9.11 -1.04
C VAL A 525 -37.01 -10.46 -1.71
N GLN A 526 -37.23 -11.52 -0.93
CA GLN A 526 -37.54 -12.86 -1.46
C GLN A 526 -38.82 -12.85 -2.29
N LYS A 527 -39.89 -12.19 -1.83
CA LYS A 527 -41.14 -12.04 -2.61
C LYS A 527 -40.90 -11.31 -3.94
N ALA A 528 -40.08 -10.26 -3.91
CA ALA A 528 -39.72 -9.53 -5.12
C ALA A 528 -38.91 -10.42 -6.10
N LEU A 529 -37.98 -11.23 -5.59
CA LEU A 529 -37.19 -12.18 -6.38
C LEU A 529 -38.03 -13.31 -6.97
N GLU A 530 -38.97 -13.88 -6.21
CA GLU A 530 -39.92 -14.89 -6.70
C GLU A 530 -40.75 -14.34 -7.86
N ARG A 531 -41.23 -13.10 -7.74
CA ARG A 531 -41.97 -12.42 -8.80
C ARG A 531 -41.09 -12.14 -10.02
N LEU A 532 -39.85 -11.71 -9.80
CA LEU A 532 -38.86 -11.46 -10.84
C LEU A 532 -38.46 -12.74 -11.60
N SER A 533 -38.49 -13.91 -10.95
CA SER A 533 -38.06 -15.18 -11.54
C SER A 533 -39.15 -15.87 -12.38
N LYS A 534 -40.44 -15.52 -12.19
CA LYS A 534 -41.55 -16.17 -12.89
C LYS A 534 -41.43 -16.02 -14.41
N GLY A 535 -41.48 -17.15 -15.12
CA GLY A 535 -41.48 -17.19 -16.58
C GLY A 535 -40.12 -16.92 -17.22
N ARG A 536 -39.04 -16.86 -16.44
CA ARG A 536 -37.68 -16.59 -16.91
C ARG A 536 -36.73 -17.72 -16.53
N THR A 537 -35.70 -17.93 -17.34
CA THR A 537 -34.63 -18.87 -17.01
C THR A 537 -33.77 -18.24 -15.93
N THR A 538 -33.77 -18.83 -14.73
CA THR A 538 -33.14 -18.21 -13.56
C THR A 538 -31.96 -19.05 -13.08
N LEU A 539 -30.78 -18.45 -13.01
CA LEU A 539 -29.63 -19.04 -12.33
C LEU A 539 -29.39 -18.33 -11.00
N VAL A 540 -29.39 -19.11 -9.93
CA VAL A 540 -29.21 -18.63 -8.55
C VAL A 540 -27.90 -19.18 -8.01
N ILE A 541 -27.00 -18.31 -7.53
CA ILE A 541 -25.92 -18.71 -6.64
C ILE A 541 -26.45 -18.55 -5.22
N ALA A 542 -26.64 -19.67 -4.55
CA ALA A 542 -27.25 -19.67 -3.23
C ALA A 542 -26.24 -19.96 -2.12
N HIS A 543 -26.32 -19.14 -1.08
CA HIS A 543 -25.68 -19.38 0.21
C HIS A 543 -26.70 -19.65 1.33
N ARG A 544 -28.00 -19.53 1.02
CA ARG A 544 -29.11 -19.86 1.92
C ARG A 544 -29.95 -20.98 1.31
N LEU A 545 -30.17 -22.03 2.09
CA LEU A 545 -30.83 -23.23 1.57
C LEU A 545 -32.33 -23.04 1.25
N SER A 546 -32.99 -22.02 1.82
CA SER A 546 -34.37 -21.67 1.50
C SER A 546 -34.55 -21.35 0.01
N THR A 547 -33.61 -20.60 -0.59
CA THR A 547 -33.64 -20.25 -2.01
C THR A 547 -33.28 -21.43 -2.93
N VAL A 548 -32.58 -22.43 -2.39
CA VAL A 548 -32.17 -23.64 -3.13
C VAL A 548 -33.29 -24.68 -3.17
N ARG A 549 -34.08 -24.78 -2.10
CA ARG A 549 -35.09 -25.82 -1.94
C ARG A 549 -36.15 -25.78 -3.04
N ASP A 550 -36.56 -24.58 -3.44
CA ASP A 550 -37.60 -24.36 -4.44
C ASP A 550 -37.06 -24.34 -5.88
N ALA A 551 -35.77 -24.65 -6.09
CA ALA A 551 -35.18 -24.71 -7.42
C ALA A 551 -35.60 -26.01 -8.13
N ASP A 552 -35.95 -25.91 -9.42
CA ASP A 552 -36.28 -27.06 -10.27
C ASP A 552 -35.08 -28.01 -10.42
N GLN A 553 -33.87 -27.45 -10.41
CA GLN A 553 -32.62 -28.20 -10.49
C GLN A 553 -31.55 -27.56 -9.60
N ILE A 554 -30.81 -28.39 -8.87
CA ILE A 554 -29.66 -27.97 -8.07
C ILE A 554 -28.40 -28.59 -8.68
N LEU A 555 -27.35 -27.78 -8.82
CA LEU A 555 -26.04 -28.13 -9.32
C LEU A 555 -25.02 -27.91 -8.22
N VAL A 556 -24.38 -28.98 -7.76
CA VAL A 556 -23.35 -28.93 -6.72
C VAL A 556 -21.99 -28.89 -7.40
N LEU A 557 -21.31 -27.76 -7.26
CA LEU A 557 -19.96 -27.52 -7.74
C LEU A 557 -18.95 -27.86 -6.65
N ASP A 558 -17.95 -28.66 -7.02
CA ASP A 558 -16.77 -28.94 -6.19
C ASP A 558 -15.50 -28.80 -7.02
N HIS A 559 -14.53 -28.02 -6.54
CA HIS A 559 -13.26 -27.77 -7.23
C HIS A 559 -13.36 -27.41 -8.73
N GLY A 560 -14.43 -26.72 -9.14
CA GLY A 560 -14.64 -26.30 -10.54
C GLY A 560 -15.28 -27.34 -11.45
N GLU A 561 -15.75 -28.46 -10.89
CA GLU A 561 -16.43 -29.56 -11.58
C GLU A 561 -17.85 -29.76 -11.03
N LEU A 562 -18.73 -30.36 -11.83
CA LEU A 562 -20.08 -30.75 -11.38
C LEU A 562 -19.98 -32.06 -10.61
N ALA A 563 -20.22 -32.02 -9.29
CA ALA A 563 -20.19 -33.20 -8.43
C ALA A 563 -21.54 -33.91 -8.36
N GLU A 564 -22.63 -33.16 -8.20
CA GLU A 564 -23.99 -33.70 -8.07
C GLU A 564 -25.00 -32.81 -8.79
N SER A 565 -26.07 -33.41 -9.30
CA SER A 565 -27.20 -32.69 -9.89
C SER A 565 -28.52 -33.39 -9.60
N GLY A 566 -29.57 -32.60 -9.36
CA GLY A 566 -30.93 -33.11 -9.16
C GLY A 566 -31.80 -32.12 -8.36
N PRO A 567 -33.09 -32.42 -8.15
CA PRO A 567 -33.94 -31.67 -7.24
C PRO A 567 -33.53 -31.90 -5.78
N HIS A 568 -34.03 -31.04 -4.88
CA HIS A 568 -33.67 -31.02 -3.46
C HIS A 568 -33.81 -32.39 -2.79
N ASP A 569 -35.00 -32.99 -2.86
CA ASP A 569 -35.31 -34.23 -2.14
C ASP A 569 -34.39 -35.38 -2.58
N GLU A 570 -34.10 -35.49 -3.88
CA GLU A 570 -33.19 -36.51 -4.42
C GLU A 570 -31.74 -36.34 -3.94
N LEU A 571 -31.26 -35.11 -3.82
CA LEU A 571 -29.88 -34.83 -3.38
C LEU A 571 -29.71 -35.06 -1.88
N ILE A 572 -30.75 -34.81 -1.08
CA ILE A 572 -30.78 -35.14 0.34
C ILE A 572 -30.75 -36.66 0.53
N ASP A 573 -31.60 -37.39 -0.18
CA ASP A 573 -31.67 -38.86 -0.09
C ASP A 573 -30.36 -39.55 -0.51
N LYS A 574 -29.60 -38.96 -1.44
CA LYS A 574 -28.28 -39.44 -1.86
C LYS A 574 -27.21 -39.33 -0.77
N GLY A 575 -27.39 -38.51 0.27
CA GLY A 575 -26.41 -38.33 1.34
C GLY A 575 -25.07 -37.74 0.88
N GLY A 576 -25.07 -37.01 -0.23
CA GLY A 576 -23.90 -36.49 -0.92
C GLY A 576 -23.27 -35.24 -0.29
N ILE A 577 -22.48 -34.50 -1.08
CA ILE A 577 -21.95 -33.17 -0.74
C ILE A 577 -23.10 -32.21 -0.42
N TYR A 578 -24.20 -32.26 -1.19
CA TYR A 578 -25.36 -31.41 -0.93
C TYR A 578 -25.96 -31.65 0.46
N ALA A 579 -26.21 -32.92 0.81
CA ALA A 579 -26.77 -33.30 2.11
C ALA A 579 -25.85 -32.87 3.27
N ARG A 580 -24.52 -32.99 3.10
CA ARG A 580 -23.56 -32.52 4.10
C ARG A 580 -23.58 -30.99 4.26
N LEU A 581 -23.66 -30.25 3.15
CA LEU A 581 -23.78 -28.78 3.19
C LEU A 581 -25.11 -28.35 3.83
N HIS A 582 -26.20 -29.06 3.52
CA HIS A 582 -27.49 -28.90 4.17
C HIS A 582 -27.38 -29.10 5.68
N ASP A 583 -26.84 -30.23 6.12
CA ASP A 583 -26.72 -30.57 7.54
C ASP A 583 -25.86 -29.57 8.31
N LEU A 584 -24.73 -29.15 7.74
CA LEU A 584 -23.88 -28.13 8.34
C LEU A 584 -24.60 -26.79 8.52
N GLN A 585 -25.52 -26.43 7.63
CA GLN A 585 -26.28 -25.18 7.71
C GLN A 585 -27.47 -25.26 8.67
N PHE A 586 -28.06 -26.44 8.90
CA PHE A 586 -29.24 -26.63 9.75
C PHE A 586 -28.97 -27.26 11.13
N GLN A 587 -27.79 -27.84 11.39
CA GLN A 587 -27.44 -28.44 12.69
C GLN A 587 -26.89 -27.45 13.73
N THR A 588 -27.23 -26.16 13.66
CA THR A 588 -26.96 -25.20 14.74
C THR A 588 -27.97 -25.24 15.90
N GLY A 589 -28.71 -26.34 16.05
CA GLY A 589 -29.58 -26.59 17.20
C GLY A 589 -29.90 -28.07 17.40
N THR A 590 -29.61 -28.58 18.60
CA THR A 590 -29.97 -29.92 19.13
C THR A 590 -29.31 -31.18 18.53
N LYS A 591 -28.16 -31.55 19.10
CA LYS A 591 -27.98 -32.76 19.93
C LYS A 591 -26.60 -32.69 20.61
N PRO A 592 -26.47 -32.99 21.92
CA PRO A 592 -25.15 -33.19 22.51
C PRO A 592 -24.53 -34.43 21.87
N PHE A 593 -23.29 -34.30 21.43
CA PHE A 593 -22.50 -35.41 20.91
C PHE A 593 -22.16 -36.33 22.09
N THR A 594 -23.01 -37.33 22.34
CA THR A 594 -22.72 -38.49 23.19
C THR A 594 -22.58 -39.71 22.29
N GLY A 595 -21.38 -39.90 21.75
CA GLY A 595 -21.05 -41.06 20.95
C GLY A 595 -19.54 -41.10 20.79
N ASP A 596 -18.91 -42.11 21.40
CA ASP A 596 -17.49 -42.39 21.23
C ASP A 596 -17.16 -42.52 19.74
N ILE A 597 -16.17 -41.75 19.27
CA ILE A 597 -15.70 -41.80 17.89
C ILE A 597 -14.76 -43.00 17.75
N PRO A 598 -15.08 -44.02 16.93
CA PRO A 598 -14.08 -44.96 16.47
C PRO A 598 -13.35 -44.31 15.29
N VAL A 599 -12.11 -43.86 15.50
CA VAL A 599 -11.27 -43.34 14.43
C VAL A 599 -10.77 -44.51 13.58
N SER A 600 -11.47 -44.80 12.47
CA SER A 600 -10.94 -45.65 11.39
C SER A 600 -10.19 -44.77 10.38
N ALA A 601 -8.86 -44.75 10.51
CA ALA A 601 -7.98 -44.03 9.61
C ALA A 601 -7.77 -44.82 8.31
N LYS A 602 -8.59 -44.57 7.28
CA LYS A 602 -8.28 -44.86 5.87
C LYS A 602 -9.23 -44.08 4.96
N ASN A 603 -8.64 -43.20 4.14
CA ASN A 603 -9.24 -42.38 3.08
C ASN A 603 -9.60 -40.93 3.47
N ALA A 604 -8.56 -40.08 3.54
CA ALA A 604 -8.69 -38.66 3.24
C ALA A 604 -7.60 -38.30 2.21
N ILE A 605 -8.07 -37.97 1.00
CA ILE A 605 -7.27 -37.52 -0.14
C ILE A 605 -6.91 -36.05 0.05
N ARG A 606 -5.70 -35.69 -0.38
CA ARG A 606 -5.07 -34.37 -0.30
C ARG A 606 -5.91 -33.28 -0.99
N SER A 607 -6.28 -32.23 -0.26
CA SER A 607 -6.52 -30.90 -0.83
C SER A 607 -5.42 -29.94 -0.35
N THR A 608 -4.83 -29.23 -1.29
CA THR A 608 -3.73 -28.28 -1.13
C THR A 608 -4.29 -26.87 -1.03
N GLY A 609 -3.97 -26.14 0.04
CA GLY A 609 -4.08 -24.68 0.07
C GLY A 609 -4.34 -24.09 1.45
N SER A 610 -3.30 -23.92 2.28
CA SER A 610 -3.19 -22.89 3.34
C SER A 610 -1.84 -23.07 4.07
N GLY A 611 -1.32 -21.99 4.66
CA GLY A 611 0.03 -21.84 5.20
C GLY A 611 0.55 -22.96 6.12
N ILE A 612 1.88 -23.06 6.13
CA ILE A 612 2.70 -24.12 6.71
C ILE A 612 2.42 -24.30 8.22
N TRP A 613 1.61 -25.31 8.55
CA TRP A 613 1.72 -26.08 9.81
C TRP A 613 1.77 -27.56 9.43
N ARG A 614 2.97 -28.13 9.40
CA ARG A 614 3.15 -29.58 9.31
C ARG A 614 3.09 -30.14 10.74
N SER A 615 1.89 -30.55 11.14
CA SER A 615 1.72 -31.54 12.21
C SER A 615 2.42 -32.84 11.79
N LEU A 616 3.51 -33.17 12.48
CA LEU A 616 4.09 -34.52 12.45
C LEU A 616 3.31 -35.36 13.46
N SER A 617 2.16 -35.88 13.07
CA SER A 617 1.54 -37.02 13.75
C SER A 617 1.53 -38.24 12.83
N GLY A 618 2.11 -39.34 13.34
CA GLY A 618 1.86 -40.69 12.83
C GLY A 618 3.00 -41.37 12.08
N LYS A 619 3.90 -42.04 12.82
CA LYS A 619 4.07 -43.51 12.79
C LYS A 619 5.27 -43.89 13.67
N GLU A 620 5.02 -44.73 14.66
CA GLU A 620 6.05 -45.49 15.35
C GLU A 620 6.96 -46.16 14.31
N ARG A 621 8.22 -45.72 14.27
CA ARG A 621 9.32 -46.53 13.71
C ARG A 621 10.21 -46.87 14.90
N ASN A 622 10.35 -48.16 15.17
CA ASN A 622 11.43 -48.67 16.01
C ASN A 622 12.76 -48.19 15.40
N LEU A 623 13.57 -47.54 16.21
CA LEU A 623 14.91 -47.06 15.88
C LEU A 623 15.89 -47.83 16.76
N ASP A 624 16.31 -49.00 16.26
CA ASP A 624 17.39 -49.83 16.86
C ASP A 624 18.72 -49.67 16.09
N ASP A 625 18.85 -48.71 15.17
CA ASP A 625 20.10 -48.45 14.44
C ASP A 625 20.76 -47.14 14.90
N ALA A 626 22.02 -47.26 15.34
CA ALA A 626 22.76 -46.27 16.10
C ALA A 626 23.44 -45.14 15.29
N ASP A 627 22.97 -44.80 14.08
CA ASP A 627 23.70 -43.87 13.19
C ASP A 627 22.87 -42.74 12.54
N ASP A 628 21.62 -42.51 12.95
CA ASP A 628 20.82 -41.43 12.35
C ASP A 628 21.16 -40.04 12.92
N GLN A 629 22.02 -39.30 12.19
CA GLN A 629 22.22 -37.86 12.36
C GLN A 629 20.98 -37.09 11.87
N PHE A 630 20.32 -36.35 12.76
CA PHE A 630 19.25 -35.43 12.37
C PHE A 630 19.82 -34.21 11.65
N ALA A 631 19.67 -34.14 10.32
CA ALA A 631 20.01 -32.96 9.53
C ALA A 631 18.83 -31.97 9.50
N PHE A 632 18.97 -30.84 10.19
CA PHE A 632 18.05 -29.71 10.07
C PHE A 632 18.38 -28.89 8.81
N GLY A 633 17.38 -28.62 7.97
CA GLY A 633 17.54 -27.91 6.69
C GLY A 633 18.00 -26.45 6.85
N HIS A 634 18.54 -25.86 5.78
CA HIS A 634 18.95 -24.45 5.74
C HIS A 634 17.74 -23.51 5.85
N PHE A 635 17.72 -22.63 6.86
CA PHE A 635 16.69 -21.62 7.06
C PHE A 635 17.29 -20.22 7.25
N ALA A 636 16.59 -19.20 6.74
CA ALA A 636 17.10 -17.83 6.57
C ALA A 636 17.31 -17.05 7.88
N PRO A 637 18.23 -16.06 7.94
CA PRO A 637 18.84 -15.57 9.19
C PRO A 637 17.99 -14.63 10.07
N ASN A 638 16.77 -14.25 9.68
CA ASN A 638 16.03 -13.13 10.32
C ASN A 638 14.60 -13.48 10.79
N LEU A 639 14.26 -14.76 10.96
CA LEU A 639 12.99 -15.17 11.58
C LEU A 639 13.27 -15.79 12.95
N VAL A 640 12.49 -15.43 13.97
CA VAL A 640 12.40 -16.21 15.22
C VAL A 640 11.89 -17.60 14.84
N GLN A 641 12.76 -18.61 14.94
CA GLN A 641 12.45 -19.97 14.51
C GLN A 641 12.08 -20.85 15.70
N ARG A 642 10.98 -21.60 15.54
CA ARG A 642 10.47 -22.54 16.55
C ARG A 642 11.00 -23.95 16.27
N ALA A 643 11.62 -24.59 17.26
CA ALA A 643 11.97 -26.00 17.20
C ALA A 643 11.46 -26.70 18.48
N MET A 644 10.65 -27.75 18.33
CA MET A 644 10.12 -28.53 19.45
C MET A 644 10.70 -29.95 19.36
N ILE A 645 11.40 -30.40 20.39
CA ILE A 645 12.04 -31.72 20.44
C ILE A 645 11.29 -32.60 21.44
N ALA A 646 10.53 -33.59 20.95
CA ALA A 646 9.91 -34.60 21.79
C ALA A 646 10.81 -35.83 21.90
N LEU A 647 11.30 -36.14 23.12
CA LEU A 647 12.18 -37.28 23.34
C LEU A 647 11.37 -38.55 23.67
N GLY A 648 11.38 -39.53 22.76
CA GLY A 648 10.79 -40.86 22.99
C GLY A 648 11.46 -41.67 24.11
N LYS A 649 10.68 -42.60 24.70
CA LYS A 649 10.84 -43.26 26.02
C LYS A 649 12.06 -44.18 26.26
N SER A 650 13.06 -44.28 25.39
CA SER A 650 14.15 -45.26 25.61
C SER A 650 15.48 -44.91 24.94
N THR A 651 16.35 -44.15 25.63
CA THR A 651 17.83 -44.27 25.74
C THR A 651 18.46 -42.98 26.30
N PRO A 652 19.54 -43.02 27.10
CA PRO A 652 20.00 -41.90 27.94
C PRO A 652 21.05 -40.97 27.28
N LEU A 653 21.36 -41.15 25.99
CA LEU A 653 22.34 -40.34 25.27
C LEU A 653 21.77 -39.93 23.92
N LYS A 654 21.55 -38.62 23.73
CA LYS A 654 21.06 -38.08 22.47
C LYS A 654 21.99 -36.98 21.97
N ARG A 655 22.46 -37.13 20.73
CA ARG A 655 23.34 -36.19 20.03
C ARG A 655 22.51 -35.41 19.01
N GLY A 656 22.73 -34.10 18.93
CA GLY A 656 22.07 -33.23 17.95
C GLY A 656 23.04 -32.19 17.40
N VAL A 657 22.72 -31.67 16.21
CA VAL A 657 23.51 -30.63 15.54
C VAL A 657 22.57 -29.49 15.16
N PHE A 658 22.82 -28.28 15.68
CA PHE A 658 22.08 -27.09 15.27
C PHE A 658 22.80 -26.43 14.10
N ARG A 659 22.16 -26.35 12.92
CA ARG A 659 22.79 -25.75 11.72
C ARG A 659 22.39 -24.30 11.50
N GLY A 660 23.35 -23.40 11.27
CA GLY A 660 23.11 -21.97 10.97
C GLY A 660 23.53 -20.97 12.07
N GLY A 661 23.26 -19.68 11.85
CA GLY A 661 23.61 -18.62 12.81
C GLY A 661 22.56 -18.46 13.91
N TRP A 662 22.95 -18.68 15.16
CA TRP A 662 22.07 -18.63 16.33
C TRP A 662 22.57 -17.57 17.32
N THR A 663 21.68 -16.69 17.77
CA THR A 663 22.01 -15.63 18.76
C THR A 663 21.59 -15.98 20.19
N SER A 664 20.65 -16.91 20.36
CA SER A 664 20.20 -17.37 21.68
C SER A 664 19.61 -18.79 21.60
N LEU A 665 19.70 -19.52 22.71
CA LEU A 665 19.12 -20.86 22.88
C LEU A 665 18.36 -20.93 24.22
N VAL A 666 17.08 -21.34 24.20
CA VAL A 666 16.26 -21.49 25.42
C VAL A 666 15.99 -22.96 25.67
N LEU A 667 16.25 -23.42 26.90
CA LEU A 667 16.07 -24.81 27.32
C LEU A 667 15.19 -24.88 28.56
N ALA A 668 14.09 -25.61 28.47
CA ALA A 668 13.21 -25.93 29.60
C ALA A 668 13.29 -27.43 29.91
N ALA A 669 13.55 -27.79 31.17
CA ALA A 669 13.57 -29.18 31.59
C ALA A 669 12.61 -29.44 32.76
N GLY A 670 11.93 -30.59 32.70
CA GLY A 670 11.14 -31.13 33.82
C GLY A 670 12.02 -31.54 35.00
N ARG A 671 11.40 -31.95 36.12
CA ARG A 671 12.12 -32.28 37.37
C ARG A 671 13.19 -33.36 37.15
N GLY A 672 14.46 -33.02 37.36
CA GLY A 672 15.58 -33.97 37.34
C GLY A 672 16.93 -33.29 37.20
N LYS A 673 18.01 -34.08 37.15
CA LYS A 673 19.34 -33.61 36.72
C LYS A 673 19.37 -33.50 35.22
N LEU A 674 19.99 -32.44 34.69
CA LEU A 674 20.24 -32.27 33.26
C LEU A 674 21.72 -31.92 33.07
N ASP A 675 22.43 -32.68 32.22
CA ASP A 675 23.84 -32.46 31.92
C ASP A 675 24.04 -32.35 30.39
N ILE A 676 24.35 -31.16 29.88
CA ILE A 676 24.50 -30.91 28.44
C ILE A 676 25.95 -30.53 28.13
N HIS A 677 26.55 -31.23 27.17
CA HIS A 677 27.92 -31.03 26.69
C HIS A 677 27.87 -30.48 25.27
N PHE A 678 28.44 -29.30 25.04
CA PHE A 678 28.67 -28.79 23.69
C PHE A 678 30.08 -29.24 23.24
N ARG A 679 30.23 -29.71 22.00
CA ARG A 679 31.48 -30.34 21.55
C ARG A 679 32.50 -29.33 21.03
N ASP A 680 32.01 -28.34 20.29
CA ASP A 680 32.84 -27.29 19.68
C ASP A 680 32.90 -26.01 20.53
N CYS A 681 32.17 -26.01 21.65
CA CYS A 681 32.24 -24.99 22.68
C CYS A 681 32.58 -25.68 24.00
N ALA A 682 33.61 -25.26 24.74
CA ALA A 682 34.09 -25.93 25.95
C ALA A 682 33.19 -25.70 27.18
N TYR A 683 31.86 -25.78 26.99
CA TYR A 683 30.86 -25.50 28.01
C TYR A 683 30.05 -26.75 28.35
N ARG A 684 29.84 -26.94 29.64
CA ARG A 684 28.96 -27.95 30.23
C ARG A 684 27.94 -27.25 31.11
N ILE A 685 26.68 -27.65 31.00
CA ILE A 685 25.59 -27.09 31.81
C ILE A 685 25.07 -28.18 32.71
N ARG A 686 25.00 -27.90 34.02
CA ARG A 686 24.50 -28.83 35.04
C ARG A 686 23.46 -28.15 35.90
N GLY A 687 22.21 -28.64 35.85
CA GLY A 687 21.09 -28.12 36.66
C GLY A 687 20.55 -29.14 37.65
N GLU A 688 20.13 -28.69 38.84
CA GLU A 688 19.45 -29.51 39.87
C GLU A 688 18.14 -28.81 40.36
N ASN A 689 17.01 -29.52 40.26
CA ASN A 689 15.67 -29.25 40.84
C ASN A 689 14.77 -28.13 40.24
N ASN A 690 13.47 -28.46 40.18
CA ASN A 690 12.27 -27.66 39.82
C ASN A 690 12.40 -26.75 38.58
N LEU A 691 11.80 -27.20 37.47
CA LEU A 691 11.42 -26.47 36.25
C LEU A 691 12.28 -25.22 36.02
N ILE A 692 13.47 -25.45 35.47
CA ILE A 692 14.41 -24.36 35.21
C ILE A 692 14.41 -24.10 33.70
N GLU A 693 14.08 -22.86 33.34
CA GLU A 693 14.15 -22.34 31.98
C GLU A 693 15.43 -21.49 31.89
N TYR A 694 16.39 -21.94 31.08
CA TYR A 694 17.65 -21.21 30.88
C TYR A 694 17.70 -20.63 29.46
N GLY A 695 18.01 -19.34 29.34
CA GLY A 695 18.43 -18.71 28.10
C GLY A 695 19.96 -18.62 28.03
N LEU A 696 20.59 -19.23 27.03
CA LEU A 696 22.00 -19.04 26.71
C LEU A 696 22.15 -18.02 25.59
N LEU A 697 22.97 -17.00 25.84
CA LEU A 697 23.45 -16.06 24.82
C LEU A 697 24.83 -16.53 24.36
N LEU A 698 24.92 -16.99 23.11
CA LEU A 698 26.16 -17.49 22.53
C LEU A 698 26.99 -16.32 21.98
N ASN A 699 28.32 -16.42 22.11
CA ASN A 699 29.25 -15.38 21.67
C ASN A 699 29.00 -15.01 20.18
N PRO A 700 28.88 -13.72 19.83
CA PRO A 700 28.66 -13.27 18.45
C PRO A 700 29.69 -13.76 17.42
N ASP A 701 30.89 -14.19 17.83
CA ASP A 701 31.89 -14.79 16.93
C ASP A 701 31.49 -16.17 16.37
N TYR A 702 30.49 -16.85 16.97
CA TYR A 702 29.95 -18.13 16.49
C TYR A 702 28.77 -17.95 15.52
N ASN A 703 28.48 -16.72 15.11
CA ASN A 703 27.36 -16.43 14.22
C ASN A 703 27.63 -17.01 12.81
N GLY A 704 27.01 -18.15 12.51
CA GLY A 704 27.10 -18.83 11.21
C GLY A 704 27.81 -20.19 11.21
N GLN A 705 28.16 -20.75 12.37
CA GLN A 705 28.73 -22.10 12.49
C GLN A 705 27.71 -23.11 13.05
N ASP A 706 27.79 -24.36 12.60
CA ASP A 706 26.96 -25.45 13.12
C ASP A 706 27.40 -25.82 14.55
N LEU A 707 26.44 -25.98 15.47
CA LEU A 707 26.70 -26.22 16.89
C LEU A 707 26.37 -27.67 17.27
N ASP A 708 27.40 -28.46 17.58
CA ASP A 708 27.29 -29.87 17.99
C ASP A 708 27.07 -30.00 19.51
N PHE A 709 26.03 -30.72 19.94
CA PHE A 709 25.74 -30.95 21.36
C PHE A 709 25.36 -32.40 21.71
N LEU A 710 25.59 -32.75 22.97
CA LEU A 710 25.34 -34.06 23.54
C LEU A 710 24.66 -33.91 24.91
N ILE A 711 23.48 -34.51 25.08
CA ILE A 711 22.78 -34.55 26.36
C ILE A 711 23.12 -35.86 27.08
N LYS A 712 23.69 -35.76 28.29
CA LYS A 712 23.94 -36.86 29.22
C LYS A 712 22.92 -36.74 30.37
N ASP A 713 22.20 -37.82 30.65
CA ASP A 713 21.30 -37.92 31.81
C ASP A 713 20.12 -36.92 31.83
N ALA A 714 19.24 -36.92 30.82
CA ALA A 714 17.97 -36.20 30.88
C ALA A 714 16.86 -37.03 31.55
N PRO A 715 15.98 -36.45 32.39
CA PRO A 715 14.86 -37.16 33.00
C PRO A 715 13.85 -37.61 31.94
N ILE A 716 13.17 -38.74 32.20
CA ILE A 716 12.31 -39.49 31.25
C ILE A 716 11.10 -38.66 30.75
N ASP A 717 10.79 -37.58 31.46
CA ASP A 717 9.66 -36.66 31.33
C ASP A 717 10.09 -35.22 30.97
N ALA A 718 11.32 -35.02 30.50
CA ALA A 718 11.77 -33.74 29.97
C ALA A 718 11.05 -33.39 28.65
N ASN A 719 10.14 -32.41 28.69
CA ASN A 719 9.54 -31.80 27.51
C ASN A 719 10.28 -30.52 27.16
N PHE A 720 10.86 -30.44 25.95
CA PHE A 720 11.42 -29.19 25.43
C PHE A 720 10.31 -28.38 24.76
N VAL A 721 9.87 -27.33 25.45
CA VAL A 721 8.83 -26.43 24.97
C VAL A 721 9.47 -25.13 24.51
N ASP A 722 9.25 -24.77 23.26
CA ASP A 722 9.48 -23.41 22.79
C ASP A 722 8.34 -22.53 23.32
N LEU A 723 8.62 -21.74 24.37
CA LEU A 723 7.75 -20.67 24.84
C LEU A 723 7.82 -19.49 23.88
N GLY A 724 7.32 -19.73 22.66
CA GLY A 724 7.12 -18.71 21.66
C GLY A 724 6.02 -17.75 22.11
N CYS A 725 6.40 -16.69 22.83
CA CYS A 725 5.93 -15.31 22.64
C CYS A 725 6.56 -14.31 23.63
N ASN A 726 7.09 -14.74 24.78
CA ASN A 726 7.54 -13.79 25.82
C ASN A 726 9.06 -13.67 26.02
N ILE A 727 9.92 -14.35 25.25
CA ILE A 727 11.39 -14.20 25.41
C ILE A 727 12.04 -13.61 24.15
N GLY A 728 11.44 -13.81 22.97
CA GLY A 728 11.98 -13.32 21.69
C GLY A 728 12.04 -11.79 21.55
N LEU A 729 11.16 -11.06 22.24
CA LEU A 729 11.19 -9.59 22.33
C LEU A 729 12.31 -9.07 23.26
N TYR A 730 12.78 -9.89 24.21
CA TYR A 730 13.71 -9.48 25.27
C TYR A 730 15.14 -10.01 25.08
N ALA A 731 15.33 -11.07 24.28
CA ALA A 731 16.64 -11.66 24.00
C ALA A 731 17.46 -10.89 22.95
N GLN A 732 16.82 -10.17 22.01
CA GLN A 732 17.54 -9.44 20.95
C GLN A 732 18.34 -8.23 21.45
N PRO A 733 17.84 -7.40 22.39
CA PRO A 733 18.66 -6.36 23.02
C PRO A 733 19.84 -6.96 23.79
N MET A 734 19.60 -7.98 24.62
CA MET A 734 20.63 -8.62 25.46
C MET A 734 21.77 -9.28 24.65
N ALA A 735 21.46 -9.87 23.49
CA ALA A 735 22.47 -10.48 22.61
C ALA A 735 23.41 -9.44 21.97
N ARG A 736 22.97 -8.20 21.78
CA ARG A 736 23.82 -7.09 21.29
C ARG A 736 24.74 -6.53 22.39
N CYS A 737 24.44 -6.79 23.66
CA CYS A 737 25.16 -6.27 24.82
C CYS A 737 26.28 -7.20 25.32
N ALA A 738 26.43 -8.41 24.79
CA ALA A 738 27.42 -9.36 25.27
C ALA A 738 28.85 -8.95 24.84
N PRO A 739 29.81 -8.78 25.78
CA PRO A 739 31.20 -8.49 25.45
C PRO A 739 31.81 -9.60 24.60
N SER A 740 32.66 -9.24 23.61
CA SER A 740 33.37 -10.22 22.77
C SER A 740 34.13 -11.22 23.63
N GLY A 741 33.81 -12.51 23.52
CA GLY A 741 34.50 -13.59 24.24
C GLY A 741 33.91 -14.02 25.59
N ARG A 742 32.83 -13.40 26.09
CA ARG A 742 32.15 -13.83 27.33
C ARG A 742 30.76 -14.43 27.05
N THR A 743 30.39 -15.46 27.82
CA THR A 743 29.08 -16.13 27.71
C THR A 743 28.24 -15.79 28.94
N ILE A 744 27.03 -15.26 28.72
CA ILE A 744 26.12 -14.87 29.80
C ILE A 744 24.92 -15.84 29.77
N ALA A 745 24.65 -16.49 30.90
CA ALA A 745 23.42 -17.25 31.11
C ALA A 745 22.39 -16.35 31.79
N VAL A 746 21.15 -16.37 31.32
CA VAL A 746 20.07 -15.52 31.85
C VAL A 746 18.88 -16.40 32.22
N ASP A 747 18.27 -16.11 33.37
CA ASP A 747 17.03 -16.74 33.81
C ASP A 747 15.86 -16.28 32.91
N ALA A 748 14.92 -17.16 32.60
CA ALA A 748 13.88 -16.93 31.60
C ALA A 748 12.73 -16.00 32.05
N ASN A 749 12.65 -15.67 33.34
CA ASN A 749 11.68 -14.68 33.86
C ASN A 749 12.39 -13.53 34.61
N PRO A 750 13.10 -12.64 33.89
CA PRO A 750 13.73 -11.50 34.53
C PRO A 750 12.70 -10.44 34.91
N LEU A 751 12.78 -9.93 36.14
CA LEU A 751 12.00 -8.77 36.55
C LEU A 751 12.53 -7.51 35.85
N MET A 752 11.69 -6.88 35.01
CA MET A 752 12.05 -5.67 34.27
C MET A 752 11.61 -4.42 35.04
N VAL A 753 12.58 -3.59 35.41
CA VAL A 753 12.31 -2.29 36.01
C VAL A 753 12.36 -1.24 34.90
N ASP A 754 11.20 -0.67 34.59
CA ASP A 754 11.01 0.24 33.46
C ASP A 754 11.56 1.66 33.75
N ARG A 755 11.52 2.10 35.02
CA ARG A 755 12.14 3.37 35.42
C ARG A 755 12.50 3.45 36.89
N LEU A 756 13.76 3.80 37.17
CA LEU A 756 14.26 4.18 38.49
C LEU A 756 14.34 5.70 38.61
N THR A 757 13.95 6.24 39.76
CA THR A 757 14.11 7.67 40.08
C THR A 757 14.97 7.82 41.34
N TRP A 758 16.06 8.57 41.25
CA TRP A 758 17.04 8.76 42.32
C TRP A 758 17.35 10.26 42.54
N ASN A 759 18.22 10.56 43.50
CA ASN A 759 18.72 11.91 43.82
C ASN A 759 19.22 12.67 42.58
N ALA A 760 18.80 13.93 42.42
CA ALA A 760 19.09 14.81 41.29
C ALA A 760 20.58 15.00 40.89
N SER A 761 21.56 14.59 41.72
CA SER A 761 22.99 14.71 41.40
C SER A 761 23.50 13.71 40.35
N ALA A 762 22.74 12.67 39.99
CA ALA A 762 23.15 11.63 39.03
C ALA A 762 22.44 11.79 37.67
N SER A 763 22.53 12.98 37.07
CA SER A 763 21.85 13.37 35.82
C SER A 763 22.43 12.79 34.51
N LYS A 764 23.36 11.82 34.60
CA LYS A 764 24.01 11.20 33.42
C LYS A 764 23.53 9.79 33.11
N LEU A 765 22.72 9.17 33.98
CA LEU A 765 22.20 7.81 33.83
C LEU A 765 20.77 7.84 33.25
N ASP A 766 20.57 8.52 32.12
CA ASP A 766 19.29 8.50 31.40
C ASP A 766 19.26 7.24 30.52
N ASN A 767 18.38 6.28 30.84
CA ASN A 767 18.16 4.97 30.19
C ASN A 767 18.92 3.78 30.79
N LEU A 768 18.71 3.52 32.09
CA LEU A 768 19.20 2.31 32.74
C LEU A 768 18.13 1.19 32.68
N HIS A 769 18.46 0.05 32.08
CA HIS A 769 17.61 -1.15 32.15
C HIS A 769 18.12 -2.07 33.26
N VAL A 770 17.27 -2.38 34.24
CA VAL A 770 17.63 -3.23 35.39
C VAL A 770 16.91 -4.56 35.30
N ILE A 771 17.70 -5.63 35.44
CA ILE A 771 17.30 -7.00 35.14
C ILE A 771 17.78 -7.90 36.28
N HIS A 772 16.90 -8.77 36.78
CA HIS A 772 17.25 -9.77 37.78
C HIS A 772 17.70 -11.07 37.10
N CYS A 773 18.99 -11.40 37.15
CA CYS A 773 19.52 -12.62 36.51
C CYS A 773 20.79 -13.16 37.20
N ALA A 774 21.00 -14.48 37.11
CA ALA A 774 22.23 -15.10 37.60
C ALA A 774 23.34 -14.97 36.55
N VAL A 775 24.25 -14.01 36.74
CA VAL A 775 25.38 -13.80 35.82
C VAL A 775 26.62 -14.49 36.38
N SER A 776 27.15 -15.47 35.64
CA SER A 776 28.47 -16.05 35.93
C SER A 776 29.56 -15.17 35.32
N ASP A 777 30.53 -14.73 36.13
CA ASP A 777 31.59 -13.81 35.72
C ASP A 777 32.90 -14.53 35.34
N GLN A 778 32.83 -15.81 34.97
CA GLN A 778 34.03 -16.59 34.62
C GLN A 778 34.52 -16.31 33.21
N GLU A 779 35.73 -15.77 33.08
CA GLU A 779 36.45 -15.66 31.81
C GLU A 779 37.19 -16.97 31.48
N GLY A 780 36.81 -17.62 30.38
CA GLY A 780 37.56 -18.73 29.78
C GLY A 780 36.81 -20.06 29.63
N ARG A 781 37.49 -21.06 29.06
CA ARG A 781 36.96 -22.41 28.81
C ARG A 781 36.88 -23.21 30.13
N GLY A 782 35.70 -23.39 30.71
CA GLY A 782 35.45 -24.18 31.92
C GLY A 782 33.97 -24.50 32.19
N ASP A 783 33.70 -25.56 32.98
CA ASP A 783 32.36 -26.03 33.38
C ASP A 783 31.55 -24.89 34.04
N LEU A 784 30.45 -24.47 33.43
CA LEU A 784 29.58 -23.42 33.97
C LEU A 784 28.53 -24.05 34.90
N GLN A 785 28.70 -23.88 36.22
CA GLN A 785 27.69 -24.27 37.22
C GLN A 785 26.86 -23.06 37.63
N ILE A 786 25.54 -23.13 37.44
CA ILE A 786 24.60 -22.07 37.86
C ILE A 786 23.82 -22.61 39.07
N ARG A 787 23.98 -22.00 40.25
CA ARG A 787 23.18 -22.34 41.45
C ARG A 787 22.14 -21.24 41.71
N LYS A 788 21.08 -21.60 42.42
CA LYS A 788 20.00 -20.67 42.78
C LYS A 788 20.47 -19.50 43.65
N ASP A 789 21.57 -19.68 44.40
CA ASP A 789 22.13 -18.66 45.29
C ASP A 789 23.02 -17.63 44.55
N ASP A 790 23.21 -17.75 43.22
CA ASP A 790 24.07 -16.89 42.40
C ASP A 790 23.30 -15.76 41.67
N LEU A 791 22.02 -15.53 42.00
CA LEU A 791 21.17 -14.50 41.39
C LEU A 791 21.65 -13.08 41.78
N ALA A 792 21.85 -12.19 40.81
CA ALA A 792 22.25 -10.81 41.02
C ALA A 792 21.39 -9.82 40.22
N ILE A 793 21.37 -8.56 40.66
CA ILE A 793 20.65 -7.49 39.95
C ILE A 793 21.65 -6.74 39.10
N VAL A 794 21.36 -6.67 37.81
CA VAL A 794 22.32 -6.21 36.82
C VAL A 794 21.70 -5.07 36.02
N ALA A 795 22.46 -4.00 35.85
CA ALA A 795 22.11 -2.81 35.12
C ALA A 795 22.84 -2.78 33.78
N VAL A 796 22.14 -2.35 32.74
CA VAL A 796 22.71 -2.11 31.42
C VAL A 796 22.60 -0.63 31.11
N GLU A 797 23.74 0.01 30.84
CA GLU A 797 23.86 1.42 30.48
C GLU A 797 24.24 1.54 29.00
N GLU A 798 23.51 2.34 28.23
CA GLU A 798 23.84 2.60 26.83
C GLU A 798 24.88 3.73 26.74
N THR A 799 26.11 3.39 26.34
CA THR A 799 27.16 4.39 26.14
C THR A 799 26.95 5.15 24.82
N PRO A 800 27.45 6.40 24.68
CA PRO A 800 27.32 7.19 23.44
C PRO A 800 27.90 6.53 22.19
N ASP A 801 28.81 5.57 22.38
CA ASP A 801 29.48 4.81 21.31
C ASP A 801 28.70 3.55 20.88
N GLY A 802 27.56 3.28 21.51
CA GLY A 802 26.68 2.15 21.18
C GLY A 802 27.06 0.83 21.87
N GLU A 803 28.03 0.84 22.79
CA GLU A 803 28.32 -0.30 23.67
C GLU A 803 27.39 -0.31 24.88
N MET A 804 26.92 -1.49 25.30
CA MET A 804 25.97 -1.67 26.40
C MET A 804 26.55 -2.61 27.48
N PRO A 805 27.52 -2.16 28.29
CA PRO A 805 28.15 -3.00 29.31
C PRO A 805 27.16 -3.40 30.41
N VAL A 806 27.12 -4.70 30.69
CA VAL A 806 26.33 -5.32 31.76
C VAL A 806 27.12 -5.19 33.08
N ARG A 807 26.59 -4.46 34.08
CA ARG A 807 27.26 -4.26 35.39
C ARG A 807 26.34 -4.57 36.56
N ARG A 808 26.86 -5.10 37.68
CA ARG A 808 26.04 -5.27 38.88
C ARG A 808 25.55 -3.90 39.38
N LEU A 809 24.25 -3.83 39.72
CA LEU A 809 23.60 -2.58 40.08
C LEU A 809 24.20 -1.96 41.36
N ASP A 810 24.57 -2.76 42.34
CA ASP A 810 25.21 -2.31 43.58
C ASP A 810 26.55 -1.59 43.33
N ALA A 811 27.39 -2.13 42.45
CA ALA A 811 28.65 -1.51 42.05
C ALA A 811 28.43 -0.19 41.30
N LEU A 812 27.45 -0.15 40.38
CA LEU A 812 27.12 1.03 39.58
C LEU A 812 26.53 2.17 40.44
N LEU A 813 25.67 1.84 41.40
CA LEU A 813 25.11 2.80 42.35
C LEU A 813 26.20 3.36 43.29
N ALA A 814 27.15 2.53 43.72
CA ALA A 814 28.29 2.97 44.52
C ALA A 814 29.22 3.91 43.75
N GLU A 815 29.53 3.60 42.48
CA GLU A 815 30.38 4.43 41.59
C GLU A 815 29.79 5.83 41.39
N HIS A 816 28.47 5.93 41.19
CA HIS A 816 27.78 7.20 41.02
C HIS A 816 27.35 7.88 42.34
N SER A 817 27.82 7.37 43.49
CA SER A 817 27.50 7.90 44.82
C SER A 817 25.99 8.01 45.09
N ILE A 818 25.20 7.08 44.53
CA ILE A 818 23.74 7.06 44.69
C ILE A 818 23.40 6.37 46.00
N THR A 819 22.97 7.18 46.98
CA THR A 819 22.70 6.71 48.34
C THR A 819 21.23 6.37 48.61
N GLN A 820 20.29 6.83 47.76
CA GLN A 820 18.85 6.58 47.89
C GLN A 820 18.11 6.59 46.53
N ILE A 821 17.16 5.65 46.37
CA ILE A 821 16.19 5.59 45.25
C ILE A 821 14.84 6.10 45.78
N TYR A 822 14.22 7.07 45.11
CA TYR A 822 12.98 7.72 45.58
C TYR A 822 11.70 7.10 45.03
N GLY A 823 11.78 6.44 43.87
CA GLY A 823 10.63 5.81 43.24
C GLY A 823 11.02 4.75 42.22
N LEU A 824 10.24 3.68 42.20
CA LEU A 824 10.39 2.53 41.31
C LEU A 824 9.06 2.31 40.58
N LYS A 825 9.10 2.36 39.25
CA LYS A 825 7.96 2.04 38.38
C LYS A 825 8.19 0.66 37.76
N ILE A 826 7.22 -0.24 37.93
CA ILE A 826 7.25 -1.61 37.42
C ILE A 826 6.00 -1.82 36.56
N ASP A 827 6.19 -2.27 35.32
CA ASP A 827 5.11 -2.63 34.41
C ASP A 827 4.97 -4.16 34.40
N ILE A 828 3.82 -4.69 34.82
CA ILE A 828 3.65 -6.14 35.04
C ILE A 828 2.66 -6.72 34.02
N GLU A 829 3.15 -7.55 33.10
CA GLU A 829 2.34 -8.33 32.16
C GLU A 829 2.29 -9.81 32.56
N GLY A 830 1.40 -10.17 33.50
CA GLY A 830 0.95 -11.54 33.73
C GLY A 830 1.78 -12.40 34.71
N HIS A 831 1.17 -12.74 35.85
CA HIS A 831 1.57 -13.77 36.83
C HIS A 831 3.02 -13.73 37.37
N GLU A 832 3.43 -12.62 38.00
CA GLU A 832 4.79 -12.43 38.54
C GLU A 832 4.92 -12.33 40.08
N ASP A 833 3.92 -12.74 40.87
CA ASP A 833 4.01 -12.70 42.34
C ASP A 833 5.23 -13.49 42.88
N LYS A 834 5.76 -14.43 42.08
CA LYS A 834 6.92 -15.27 42.40
C LYS A 834 8.28 -14.61 42.15
N ALA A 835 8.37 -13.59 41.31
CA ALA A 835 9.64 -12.94 40.94
C ALA A 835 9.89 -11.65 41.74
N LEU A 836 8.81 -10.90 42.02
CA LEU A 836 8.91 -9.60 42.71
C LEU A 836 9.07 -9.74 44.24
N ALA A 837 8.41 -10.73 44.85
CA ALA A 837 8.47 -10.93 46.30
C ALA A 837 9.91 -11.20 46.82
N PRO A 838 10.74 -12.09 46.20
CA PRO A 838 12.13 -12.29 46.62
C PRO A 838 12.98 -11.02 46.53
N PHE A 839 12.87 -10.24 45.44
CA PHE A 839 13.57 -8.96 45.25
C PHE A 839 13.32 -7.98 46.42
N ILE A 840 12.07 -7.83 46.84
CA ILE A 840 11.70 -6.94 47.95
C ILE A 840 12.19 -7.47 49.30
N THR A 841 12.26 -8.79 49.45
CA THR A 841 12.65 -9.43 50.70
C THR A 841 14.15 -9.37 50.91
N GLU A 842 14.94 -9.50 49.85
CA GLU A 842 16.41 -9.60 49.88
C GLU A 842 17.14 -8.27 49.60
N ALA A 843 16.47 -7.25 49.04
CA ALA A 843 17.08 -5.94 48.80
C ALA A 843 17.52 -5.23 50.11
N PRO A 844 18.69 -4.56 50.13
CA PRO A 844 19.14 -3.74 51.26
C PRO A 844 18.15 -2.60 51.55
N GLU A 845 17.88 -2.29 52.83
CA GLU A 845 16.91 -1.25 53.21
C GLU A 845 17.23 0.14 52.66
N SER A 846 18.50 0.43 52.37
CA SER A 846 18.95 1.69 51.77
C SER A 846 18.51 1.87 50.31
N LEU A 847 18.15 0.79 49.61
CA LEU A 847 17.77 0.80 48.20
C LEU A 847 16.26 0.72 47.97
N LEU A 848 15.46 0.40 49.00
CA LEU A 848 14.01 0.29 48.86
C LEU A 848 13.38 1.70 48.82
N PRO A 849 12.69 2.07 47.73
CA PRO A 849 12.09 3.40 47.61
C PRO A 849 10.89 3.58 48.53
N ARG A 850 10.67 4.81 49.00
CA ARG A 850 9.52 5.15 49.87
C ARG A 850 8.16 4.97 49.21
N ARG A 851 8.10 4.89 47.88
CA ARG A 851 6.88 4.73 47.10
C ARG A 851 7.15 3.90 45.84
N ILE A 852 6.35 2.85 45.65
CA ILE A 852 6.43 1.96 44.47
C ILE A 852 5.09 2.01 43.77
N VAL A 853 5.12 2.23 42.46
CA VAL A 853 3.91 2.30 41.62
C VAL A 853 3.94 1.15 40.64
N ILE A 854 2.91 0.30 40.70
CA ILE A 854 2.74 -0.85 39.80
C ILE A 854 1.63 -0.49 38.80
N GLU A 855 1.94 -0.54 37.51
CA GLU A 855 0.95 -0.38 36.44
C GLU A 855 0.49 -1.77 35.97
N HIS A 856 -0.83 -1.96 35.88
CA HIS A 856 -1.41 -3.26 35.57
C HIS A 856 -2.57 -3.15 34.56
N PRO A 857 -2.68 -4.08 33.58
CA PRO A 857 -3.73 -4.02 32.56
C PRO A 857 -5.15 -4.41 33.05
N TYR A 858 -5.28 -5.09 34.20
CA TYR A 858 -6.57 -5.54 34.74
C TYR A 858 -6.89 -4.95 36.13
N PRO A 859 -8.11 -4.46 36.39
CA PRO A 859 -8.48 -3.82 37.67
C PRO A 859 -8.60 -4.74 38.89
N GLU A 860 -8.68 -6.07 38.69
CA GLU A 860 -9.04 -7.05 39.73
C GLU A 860 -7.95 -8.11 40.01
N ALA A 861 -6.71 -7.89 39.55
CA ALA A 861 -5.63 -8.87 39.77
C ALA A 861 -5.08 -8.78 41.20
N ASP A 862 -5.05 -9.92 41.91
CA ASP A 862 -4.58 -10.06 43.29
C ASP A 862 -3.13 -10.60 43.35
N TYR A 863 -2.30 -9.98 44.19
CA TYR A 863 -0.86 -10.26 44.35
C TYR A 863 -0.50 -10.46 45.82
N PRO A 864 -0.94 -11.55 46.45
CA PRO A 864 -0.86 -11.74 47.90
C PRO A 864 0.57 -11.88 48.42
N GLY A 865 1.51 -12.43 47.64
CA GLY A 865 2.91 -12.58 48.01
C GLY A 865 3.64 -11.24 48.13
N CYS A 866 3.50 -10.37 47.12
CA CYS A 866 4.08 -9.03 47.10
C CYS A 866 3.44 -8.11 48.13
N THR A 867 2.11 -8.15 48.26
CA THR A 867 1.37 -7.36 49.26
C THR A 867 1.81 -7.73 50.68
N ARG A 868 2.03 -9.02 50.95
CA ARG A 868 2.54 -9.51 52.24
C ARG A 868 4.00 -9.12 52.48
N ALA A 869 4.88 -9.22 51.48
CA ALA A 869 6.28 -8.82 51.58
C ALA A 869 6.45 -7.32 51.86
N PHE A 870 5.64 -6.46 51.22
CA PHE A 870 5.63 -5.01 51.47
C PHE A 870 5.06 -4.63 52.83
N ALA A 871 3.98 -5.29 53.25
CA ALA A 871 3.38 -5.06 54.56
C ALA A 871 4.35 -5.38 55.71
N LEU A 872 5.18 -6.43 55.57
CA LEU A 872 6.21 -6.79 56.55
C LEU A 872 7.32 -5.73 56.69
N ARG A 873 7.56 -4.93 55.65
CA ARG A 873 8.56 -3.84 55.64
C ARG A 873 7.96 -2.44 55.87
N GLY A 874 6.64 -2.33 56.08
CA GLY A 874 5.96 -1.08 56.44
C GLY A 874 5.55 -0.15 55.30
N TYR A 875 5.54 -0.62 54.04
CA TYR A 875 5.22 0.19 52.86
C TYR A 875 3.77 -0.03 52.37
N SER A 876 3.19 0.96 51.67
CA SER A 876 1.90 0.83 50.98
C SER A 876 2.06 0.71 49.47
N LEU A 877 1.35 -0.25 48.89
CA LEU A 877 1.40 -0.57 47.46
C LEU A 877 0.24 0.12 46.74
N VAL A 878 0.53 0.88 45.69
CA VAL A 878 -0.49 1.58 44.90
C VAL A 878 -0.47 1.08 43.47
N ALA A 879 -1.62 0.60 43.00
CA ALA A 879 -1.81 0.14 41.63
C ALA A 879 -2.51 1.22 40.80
N ARG A 880 -2.21 1.26 39.50
CA ARG A 880 -2.78 2.23 38.56
C ARG A 880 -3.31 1.53 37.31
N THR A 881 -4.54 1.82 36.91
CA THR A 881 -5.12 1.32 35.63
C THR A 881 -4.62 2.10 34.43
N ARG A 882 -4.79 1.52 33.23
CA ARG A 882 -4.68 2.20 31.92
C ARG A 882 -5.56 3.46 31.78
N ASN A 883 -6.56 3.65 32.65
CA ASN A 883 -7.41 4.85 32.70
C ASN A 883 -6.96 5.89 33.75
N ASN A 884 -5.72 5.77 34.25
CA ASN A 884 -5.11 6.71 35.18
C ASN A 884 -5.69 6.72 36.61
N SER A 885 -6.56 5.78 36.95
CA SER A 885 -7.12 5.67 38.30
C SER A 885 -6.13 4.95 39.20
N LEU A 886 -5.73 5.60 40.29
CA LEU A 886 -4.90 5.04 41.36
C LEU A 886 -5.79 4.41 42.43
N TYR A 887 -5.44 3.23 42.88
CA TYR A 887 -6.06 2.61 44.05
C TYR A 887 -4.99 1.93 44.90
N GLU A 888 -5.14 2.07 46.21
CA GLU A 888 -4.26 1.45 47.19
C GLU A 888 -4.68 -0.02 47.32
N LEU A 889 -3.73 -0.93 47.11
CA LEU A 889 -3.96 -2.35 47.37
C LEU A 889 -4.00 -2.50 48.89
N THR A 890 -5.20 -2.47 49.47
CA THR A 890 -5.39 -2.54 50.91
C THR A 890 -4.89 -3.89 51.45
N LYS A 891 -4.22 -3.81 52.60
CA LYS A 891 -3.63 -4.91 53.39
C LYS A 891 -4.52 -6.18 53.45
N PRO A 892 -3.91 -7.38 53.54
CA PRO A 892 -4.50 -8.68 53.22
C PRO A 892 -5.82 -9.00 53.91
#